data_AF-A0A7X3VPQ4-F1
#
_entry.id   AF-A0A7X3VPQ4-F1
#
_cell.length_a   1.000
_cell.length_b   1.000
_cell.length_c   1.000
_cell.angle_alpha   90.00
_cell.angle_beta   90.00
_cell.angle_gamma   90.00
#
_symmetry.space_group_name_H-M   'P 1'
#
loop_
_entity.id
_entity.type
_entity.pdbx_description
1 polymer ?
#
loop_
_entity_poly.entity_id
_entity_poly.type
_entity_poly.pdbx_seq_one_letter_code
_entity_poly.pdbx_strand_id
1 'polypeptide(L)'
;MKNNDAALIQRVLGGDDTAFSVLVKKYQRSVHALAWRKIGDFHIAEDITQDTFLKAYQRLSTLKKPQRFGSWLYVITANQCKAWLRKDRAWTQALEDTSSAQLEEATYSGYVIEENERMSVETQHEVVKKLLAKLQESDRTVITLYYLGGMTYEEISKFLGVSEAAIRNRLYRARRRLKKEEPMIREALGNFQITPNLTENIMREVSRLKPVAPSGSKPLVPWAIGVSALVVFLMLSVGSQYLSRFQKPYSFDATSEMTIDIIETPVVLDIESKPDVRTQLGSTATRNKNDGAGQRLDEVLFAAAQVDREDIPKNMPQNLQEHWYNFTLMNTKIGYMYISSEKTEYGGEEVDRNKINTVINLKGLGSDVTIERTHVEYIGPDLMPRHFLFTSNQSGLKQVEGRIIDGVAHIKTTLNGETTESEVPVPPNTISEYTGVESLFQQGLKIGDKRNFHTFSFDFLKPVKTEIEVEAQDTLTYPSEGKQVYVLRQTMDMMNGITTKAWLDTDGVSYRTETPMMGFSMVTTKTDKEAALGDTEEVDIVLKTLILPSGKHPTRNARNFEADVKLTSGSIADTIMSNSRQKLEVNSERAGRLSIQVPTVAAEDCSDLPVQDAEGKYLGASAYIQTDAPAIRAKTEEILDGEVNSWRAAEKLCQWVHTAITEKKMSGGFGSSLTALESLSGDCTEHTVLFIALARAAGIPARICSGIAFGKDAFYYHFWAEVYVGRWVQMDPTWGQPIADANHIQLDGSTLESDTLLEFAEDVLRTLNQLEITIVE
;
A
#
# COMPACT_ATOMS: atom_id res chain seq x y z
N MET A 1 -37.87 -11.07 -12.35
CA MET A 1 -38.38 -11.03 -13.75
C MET A 1 -37.20 -11.30 -14.69
N LYS A 2 -37.28 -12.29 -15.59
CA LYS A 2 -36.28 -12.43 -16.67
C LYS A 2 -36.46 -11.24 -17.62
N ASN A 3 -35.57 -10.26 -17.55
CA ASN A 3 -35.57 -9.11 -18.45
C ASN A 3 -35.33 -9.63 -19.88
N ASN A 4 -36.38 -9.60 -20.69
CA ASN A 4 -36.33 -10.01 -22.09
C ASN A 4 -35.58 -8.91 -22.87
N ASP A 5 -34.38 -9.21 -23.35
CA ASP A 5 -33.56 -8.27 -24.13
C ASP A 5 -34.34 -7.70 -25.32
N ALA A 6 -35.23 -8.50 -25.92
CA ALA A 6 -36.08 -8.03 -27.00
C ALA A 6 -37.01 -6.89 -26.57
N ALA A 7 -37.57 -6.93 -25.36
CA ALA A 7 -38.45 -5.89 -24.84
C ALA A 7 -37.68 -4.61 -24.50
N LEU A 8 -36.47 -4.74 -23.95
CA LEU A 8 -35.58 -3.60 -23.68
C LEU A 8 -35.18 -2.92 -24.99
N ILE A 9 -34.82 -3.69 -26.02
CA ILE A 9 -34.43 -3.15 -27.33
C ILE A 9 -35.60 -2.39 -27.98
N GLN A 10 -36.83 -2.91 -27.91
CA GLN A 10 -38.00 -2.19 -28.44
C GLN A 10 -38.22 -0.84 -27.72
N ARG A 11 -37.99 -0.77 -26.41
CA ARG A 11 -38.05 0.48 -25.65
C ARG A 11 -36.97 1.47 -26.09
N VAL A 12 -35.73 1.00 -26.27
CA VAL A 12 -34.63 1.85 -26.78
C VAL A 12 -34.95 2.39 -28.17
N LEU A 13 -35.46 1.54 -29.08
CA LEU A 13 -35.89 1.97 -30.41
C LEU A 13 -37.09 2.92 -30.38
N GLY A 14 -37.90 2.86 -29.33
CA GLY A 14 -38.98 3.81 -29.03
C GLY A 14 -38.54 5.11 -28.36
N GLY A 15 -37.24 5.32 -28.13
CA GLY A 15 -36.67 6.56 -27.57
C GLY A 15 -36.39 6.55 -26.07
N ASP A 16 -36.55 5.40 -25.38
CA ASP A 16 -36.24 5.24 -23.96
C ASP A 16 -34.79 4.78 -23.76
N ASP A 17 -33.88 5.74 -23.63
CA ASP A 17 -32.46 5.48 -23.42
C ASP A 17 -32.18 4.76 -22.09
N THR A 18 -33.06 4.90 -21.08
CA THR A 18 -32.87 4.25 -19.78
C THR A 18 -32.92 2.72 -19.90
N ALA A 19 -33.67 2.20 -20.88
CA ALA A 19 -33.69 0.78 -21.21
C ALA A 19 -32.35 0.28 -21.77
N PHE A 20 -31.54 1.16 -22.39
CA PHE A 20 -30.20 0.81 -22.86
C PHE A 20 -29.22 0.66 -21.69
N SER A 21 -29.34 1.49 -20.65
CA SER A 21 -28.53 1.35 -19.42
C SER A 21 -28.68 -0.04 -18.79
N VAL A 22 -29.90 -0.61 -18.81
CA VAL A 22 -30.16 -1.98 -18.32
C VAL A 22 -29.42 -3.03 -19.16
N LEU A 23 -29.33 -2.84 -20.48
CA LEU A 23 -28.54 -3.70 -21.37
C LEU A 23 -27.03 -3.54 -21.12
N VAL A 24 -26.53 -2.32 -20.90
CA VAL A 24 -25.13 -2.05 -20.57
C VAL A 24 -24.74 -2.73 -19.26
N LYS A 25 -25.50 -2.50 -18.18
CA LYS A 25 -25.25 -3.14 -16.87
C LYS A 25 -25.22 -4.67 -16.96
N LYS A 26 -26.10 -5.25 -17.79
CA LYS A 26 -26.18 -6.70 -18.00
C LYS A 26 -24.97 -7.28 -18.73
N TYR A 27 -24.44 -6.58 -19.73
CA TYR A 27 -23.42 -7.14 -20.63
C TYR A 27 -22.01 -6.58 -20.46
N GLN A 28 -21.82 -5.47 -19.71
CA GLN A 28 -20.53 -4.79 -19.60
C GLN A 28 -19.40 -5.70 -19.10
N ARG A 29 -19.68 -6.55 -18.12
CA ARG A 29 -18.68 -7.51 -17.59
C ARG A 29 -18.25 -8.53 -18.63
N SER A 30 -19.19 -9.07 -19.40
CA SER A 30 -18.92 -10.06 -20.43
C SER A 30 -18.18 -9.47 -21.63
N VAL A 31 -18.52 -8.23 -22.01
CA VAL A 31 -17.86 -7.51 -23.11
C VAL A 31 -16.43 -7.16 -22.74
N HIS A 32 -16.22 -6.62 -21.54
CA HIS A 32 -14.90 -6.29 -21.01
C HIS A 32 -14.02 -7.53 -20.89
N ALA A 33 -14.53 -8.61 -20.30
CA ALA A 33 -13.83 -9.88 -20.21
C ALA A 33 -13.39 -10.43 -21.58
N LEU A 34 -14.23 -10.26 -22.62
CA LEU A 34 -13.89 -10.65 -23.97
C LEU A 34 -12.83 -9.74 -24.61
N ALA A 35 -12.93 -8.43 -24.41
CA ALA A 35 -11.98 -7.45 -24.92
C ALA A 35 -10.60 -7.65 -24.30
N TRP A 36 -10.54 -7.78 -22.97
CA TRP A 36 -9.30 -8.04 -22.23
C TRP A 36 -8.65 -9.35 -22.69
N ARG A 37 -9.43 -10.42 -22.87
CA ARG A 37 -8.94 -11.69 -23.41
C ARG A 37 -8.34 -11.58 -24.82
N LYS A 38 -8.72 -10.58 -25.63
CA LYS A 38 -8.23 -10.39 -27.00
C LYS A 38 -7.06 -9.41 -27.09
N ILE A 39 -7.01 -8.43 -26.21
CA ILE A 39 -6.06 -7.32 -26.25
C ILE A 39 -4.93 -7.52 -25.26
N GLY A 40 -5.21 -8.09 -24.10
CA GLY A 40 -4.23 -8.38 -23.06
C GLY A 40 -3.86 -7.17 -22.19
N ASP A 41 -4.54 -6.04 -22.38
CA ASP A 41 -4.44 -4.81 -21.57
C ASP A 41 -5.84 -4.47 -21.02
N PHE A 42 -5.93 -4.25 -19.71
CA PHE A 42 -7.21 -4.09 -19.00
C PHE A 42 -7.88 -2.73 -19.24
N HIS A 43 -7.08 -1.67 -19.37
CA HIS A 43 -7.57 -0.31 -19.62
C HIS A 43 -8.03 -0.15 -21.07
N ILE A 44 -7.23 -0.64 -22.02
CA ILE A 44 -7.62 -0.64 -23.44
C ILE A 44 -8.88 -1.50 -23.65
N ALA A 45 -9.02 -2.60 -22.90
CA ALA A 45 -10.23 -3.39 -22.92
C ALA A 45 -11.47 -2.63 -22.43
N GLU A 46 -11.30 -1.70 -21.49
CA GLU A 46 -12.37 -0.82 -21.02
C GLU A 46 -12.78 0.19 -22.10
N ASP A 47 -11.82 0.84 -22.75
CA ASP A 47 -12.07 1.74 -23.88
C ASP A 47 -12.81 1.02 -25.01
N ILE A 48 -12.36 -0.19 -25.36
CA ILE A 48 -13.02 -1.03 -26.38
C ILE A 48 -14.43 -1.43 -25.93
N THR A 49 -14.64 -1.62 -24.63
CA THR A 49 -15.97 -1.92 -24.07
C THR A 49 -16.91 -0.73 -24.26
N GLN A 50 -16.46 0.48 -23.91
CA GLN A 50 -17.21 1.72 -24.14
C GLN A 50 -17.55 1.88 -25.62
N ASP A 51 -16.56 1.79 -26.50
CA ASP A 51 -16.74 1.88 -27.96
C ASP A 51 -17.71 0.84 -28.52
N THR A 52 -17.67 -0.38 -27.97
CA THR A 52 -18.58 -1.45 -28.35
C THR A 52 -20.02 -1.05 -28.06
N PHE A 53 -20.31 -0.52 -26.86
CA PHE A 53 -21.67 -0.12 -26.50
C PHE A 53 -22.14 1.12 -27.27
N LEU A 54 -21.27 2.08 -27.56
CA LEU A 54 -21.61 3.23 -28.40
C LEU A 54 -21.98 2.79 -29.82
N LYS A 55 -21.20 1.89 -30.41
CA LYS A 55 -21.51 1.34 -31.75
C LYS A 55 -22.73 0.44 -31.74
N ALA A 56 -22.95 -0.32 -30.66
CA ALA A 56 -24.16 -1.12 -30.48
C ALA A 56 -25.40 -0.23 -30.39
N TYR A 57 -25.34 0.90 -29.69
CA TYR A 57 -26.42 1.88 -29.61
C TYR A 57 -26.74 2.47 -30.99
N GLN A 58 -25.73 2.98 -31.69
CA GLN A 58 -25.89 3.58 -33.03
C GLN A 58 -26.47 2.61 -34.07
N ARG A 59 -26.12 1.32 -33.96
CA ARG A 59 -26.54 0.29 -34.92
C ARG A 59 -27.70 -0.56 -34.42
N LEU A 60 -28.31 -0.23 -33.29
CA LEU A 60 -29.30 -1.10 -32.64
C LEU A 60 -30.50 -1.41 -33.55
N SER A 61 -30.90 -0.44 -34.37
CA SER A 61 -31.98 -0.57 -35.37
C SER A 61 -31.70 -1.61 -36.46
N THR A 62 -30.44 -1.99 -36.68
CA THR A 62 -30.04 -2.99 -37.68
C THR A 62 -30.20 -4.43 -37.18
N LEU A 63 -30.47 -4.64 -35.89
CA LEU A 63 -30.61 -5.96 -35.28
C LEU A 63 -31.96 -6.60 -35.64
N LYS A 64 -31.95 -7.48 -36.64
CA LYS A 64 -33.16 -8.18 -37.12
C LYS A 64 -33.78 -9.17 -36.13
N LYS A 65 -32.99 -9.70 -35.19
CA LYS A 65 -33.40 -10.71 -34.19
C LYS A 65 -33.01 -10.23 -32.79
N PRO A 66 -33.85 -9.42 -32.12
CA PRO A 66 -33.53 -8.84 -30.80
C PRO A 66 -33.14 -9.88 -29.73
N GLN A 67 -33.66 -11.11 -29.83
CA GLN A 67 -33.30 -12.24 -28.96
C GLN A 67 -31.85 -12.72 -29.11
N ARG A 68 -31.10 -12.25 -30.11
CA ARG A 68 -29.68 -12.56 -30.34
C ARG A 68 -28.76 -11.40 -30.00
N PHE A 69 -29.23 -10.43 -29.21
CA PHE A 69 -28.45 -9.24 -28.85
C PHE A 69 -27.08 -9.57 -28.26
N GLY A 70 -26.98 -10.54 -27.33
CA GLY A 70 -25.69 -10.94 -26.77
C GLY A 70 -24.69 -11.46 -27.82
N SER A 71 -25.12 -12.33 -28.75
CA SER A 71 -24.26 -12.83 -29.83
C SER A 71 -23.91 -11.75 -30.85
N TRP A 72 -24.82 -10.80 -31.08
CA TRP A 72 -24.57 -9.64 -31.94
C TRP A 72 -23.55 -8.68 -31.31
N LEU A 73 -23.64 -8.46 -30.00
CA LEU A 73 -22.71 -7.66 -29.22
C LEU A 73 -21.31 -8.30 -29.23
N TYR A 74 -21.21 -9.62 -29.06
CA TYR A 74 -19.96 -10.38 -29.24
C TYR A 74 -19.27 -10.08 -30.58
N VAL A 75 -20.02 -10.04 -31.69
CA VAL A 75 -19.48 -9.73 -33.01
C VAL A 75 -18.95 -8.29 -33.07
N ILE A 76 -19.66 -7.33 -32.49
CA ILE A 76 -19.22 -5.94 -32.43
C ILE A 76 -17.92 -5.84 -31.63
N THR A 77 -17.86 -6.43 -30.43
CA THR A 77 -16.65 -6.45 -29.58
C THR A 77 -15.46 -7.09 -30.30
N ALA A 78 -15.67 -8.25 -30.93
CA ALA A 78 -14.61 -8.94 -31.66
C ALA A 78 -14.09 -8.11 -32.85
N ASN A 79 -14.95 -7.35 -33.52
CA ASN A 79 -14.57 -6.44 -34.59
C ASN A 79 -13.83 -5.20 -34.06
N GLN A 80 -14.22 -4.65 -32.90
CA GLN A 80 -13.49 -3.55 -32.26
C GLN A 80 -12.08 -3.98 -31.87
N CYS A 81 -11.93 -5.14 -31.25
CA CYS A 81 -10.61 -5.67 -30.90
C CYS A 81 -9.72 -5.85 -32.15
N LYS A 82 -10.28 -6.38 -33.25
CA LYS A 82 -9.55 -6.52 -34.52
C LYS A 82 -9.17 -5.17 -35.13
N ALA A 83 -10.04 -4.17 -35.06
CA ALA A 83 -9.77 -2.84 -35.57
C ALA A 83 -8.64 -2.16 -34.78
N TRP A 84 -8.68 -2.28 -33.45
CA TRP A 84 -7.63 -1.78 -32.57
C TRP A 84 -6.28 -2.43 -32.87
N LEU A 85 -6.21 -3.78 -32.93
CA LEU A 85 -4.97 -4.51 -33.23
C LEU A 85 -4.38 -4.21 -34.63
N ARG A 86 -5.22 -3.80 -35.60
CA ARG A 86 -4.76 -3.36 -36.93
C ARG A 86 -4.18 -1.95 -36.90
N LYS A 87 -4.77 -1.05 -36.11
CA LYS A 87 -4.31 0.33 -35.95
C LYS A 87 -3.00 0.39 -35.17
N ASP A 88 -2.90 -0.41 -34.11
CA ASP A 88 -1.72 -0.53 -33.26
C ASP A 88 -0.48 -0.96 -34.07
N ARG A 89 -0.58 -2.07 -34.83
CA ARG A 89 0.50 -2.53 -35.73
C ARG A 89 0.93 -1.49 -36.78
N ALA A 90 0.03 -0.61 -37.22
CA ALA A 90 0.34 0.44 -38.18
C ALA A 90 1.05 1.65 -37.54
N TRP A 91 0.85 1.89 -36.25
CA TRP A 91 1.57 2.91 -35.48
C TRP A 91 2.95 2.41 -35.04
N THR A 92 3.09 1.14 -34.64
CA THR A 92 4.40 0.57 -34.26
C THR A 92 5.40 0.57 -35.43
N GLN A 93 4.93 0.32 -36.66
CA GLN A 93 5.77 0.41 -37.87
C GLN A 93 6.08 1.85 -38.32
N ALA A 94 5.33 2.85 -37.88
CA ALA A 94 5.58 4.26 -38.22
C ALA A 94 6.54 4.96 -37.24
N LEU A 95 6.74 4.38 -36.04
CA LEU A 95 7.61 4.90 -34.98
C LEU A 95 9.08 4.42 -35.09
N GLU A 96 9.38 3.45 -35.96
CA GLU A 96 10.75 2.95 -36.19
C GLU A 96 11.58 3.83 -37.15
N ASP A 97 11.01 4.88 -37.74
CA ASP A 97 11.63 5.66 -38.84
C ASP A 97 11.80 7.18 -38.56
N THR A 98 11.91 7.62 -37.30
CA THR A 98 12.21 9.04 -36.99
C THR A 98 13.21 9.18 -35.84
N SER A 99 14.36 9.80 -36.13
CA SER A 99 15.50 9.96 -35.23
C SER A 99 15.28 11.00 -34.14
N SER A 100 15.81 10.70 -32.95
CA SER A 100 15.76 11.48 -31.71
C SER A 100 16.52 12.81 -31.80
N ALA A 101 15.79 13.91 -31.92
CA ALA A 101 16.17 15.23 -31.39
C ALA A 101 14.95 16.17 -31.37
N GLN A 102 14.74 16.81 -30.21
CA GLN A 102 13.82 17.93 -29.92
C GLN A 102 12.35 17.61 -29.61
N LEU A 103 12.04 17.52 -28.31
CA LEU A 103 10.94 18.28 -27.68
C LEU A 103 11.04 18.14 -26.15
N GLU A 104 11.44 19.23 -25.51
CA GLU A 104 11.44 19.45 -24.07
C GLU A 104 10.13 20.17 -23.69
N GLU A 105 9.70 19.98 -22.43
CA GLU A 105 8.65 20.73 -21.71
C GLU A 105 7.17 20.28 -21.84
N ALA A 106 6.77 19.30 -21.01
CA ALA A 106 5.46 19.25 -20.35
C ALA A 106 5.41 18.11 -19.29
N THR A 107 5.43 18.51 -17.99
CA THR A 107 4.89 17.81 -16.81
C THR A 107 5.04 16.28 -16.69
N TYR A 108 6.14 15.86 -16.05
CA TYR A 108 6.44 14.45 -15.71
C TYR A 108 5.85 13.96 -14.36
N SER A 109 4.99 14.73 -13.68
CA SER A 109 4.46 14.32 -12.35
C SER A 109 3.19 13.45 -12.40
N GLY A 110 2.57 13.27 -13.56
CA GLY A 110 1.42 12.36 -13.72
C GLY A 110 1.81 10.89 -13.89
N TYR A 111 3.02 10.62 -14.38
CA TYR A 111 3.41 9.32 -14.94
C TYR A 111 3.89 8.32 -13.88
N VAL A 112 4.58 8.79 -12.82
CA VAL A 112 5.29 7.89 -11.87
C VAL A 112 4.35 7.25 -10.83
N ILE A 113 3.25 7.90 -10.46
CA ILE A 113 2.20 7.30 -9.60
C ILE A 113 1.33 6.35 -10.44
N GLU A 114 1.08 6.67 -11.71
CA GLU A 114 0.43 5.74 -12.66
C GLU A 114 1.25 4.47 -12.84
N GLU A 115 2.57 4.56 -12.99
CA GLU A 115 3.46 3.43 -13.27
C GLU A 115 3.60 2.46 -12.08
N ASN A 116 3.69 2.95 -10.82
CA ASN A 116 3.85 2.07 -9.66
C ASN A 116 2.58 1.31 -9.23
N GLU A 117 1.39 1.93 -9.24
CA GLU A 117 0.17 1.15 -8.97
C GLU A 117 -0.34 0.40 -10.20
N ARG A 118 0.02 0.85 -11.44
CA ARG A 118 -0.05 -0.05 -12.59
C ARG A 118 0.81 -1.26 -12.29
N MET A 119 2.07 -1.13 -11.87
CA MET A 119 2.90 -2.32 -11.59
C MET A 119 2.27 -3.31 -10.60
N SER A 120 1.53 -2.91 -9.56
CA SER A 120 0.89 -3.88 -8.64
C SER A 120 -0.32 -4.62 -9.26
N VAL A 121 -1.26 -3.89 -9.85
CA VAL A 121 -2.45 -4.46 -10.52
C VAL A 121 -2.08 -5.14 -11.84
N GLU A 122 -1.15 -4.56 -12.60
CA GLU A 122 -0.51 -5.12 -13.79
C GLU A 122 0.32 -6.35 -13.44
N THR A 123 0.96 -6.45 -12.27
CA THR A 123 1.63 -7.69 -11.84
C THR A 123 0.60 -8.80 -11.61
N GLN A 124 -0.55 -8.53 -11.00
CA GLN A 124 -1.64 -9.50 -10.89
C GLN A 124 -2.24 -9.84 -12.28
N HIS A 125 -2.48 -8.84 -13.13
CA HIS A 125 -2.94 -9.05 -14.52
C HIS A 125 -1.95 -9.89 -15.32
N GLU A 126 -0.65 -9.63 -15.21
CA GLU A 126 0.43 -10.30 -15.93
C GLU A 126 0.65 -11.71 -15.41
N VAL A 127 0.58 -11.94 -14.10
CA VAL A 127 0.61 -13.29 -13.52
C VAL A 127 -0.59 -14.10 -14.04
N VAL A 128 -1.81 -13.57 -13.97
CA VAL A 128 -3.01 -14.25 -14.48
C VAL A 128 -2.93 -14.44 -15.99
N LYS A 129 -2.44 -13.46 -16.76
CA LYS A 129 -2.24 -13.53 -18.22
C LYS A 129 -1.23 -14.59 -18.60
N LYS A 130 -0.09 -14.68 -17.91
CA LYS A 130 0.94 -15.74 -18.09
C LYS A 130 0.38 -17.12 -17.77
N LEU A 131 -0.44 -17.24 -16.73
CA LEU A 131 -1.09 -18.52 -16.38
C LEU A 131 -2.16 -18.93 -17.39
N LEU A 132 -3.02 -18.00 -17.79
CA LEU A 132 -4.02 -18.21 -18.83
C LEU A 132 -3.38 -18.50 -20.20
N ALA A 133 -2.17 -18.01 -20.46
CA ALA A 133 -1.41 -18.30 -21.68
C ALA A 133 -1.15 -19.80 -21.88
N LYS A 134 -1.07 -20.59 -20.80
CA LYS A 134 -0.91 -22.07 -20.83
C LYS A 134 -2.13 -22.80 -21.43
N LEU A 135 -3.28 -22.13 -21.55
CA LEU A 135 -4.51 -22.69 -22.10
C LEU A 135 -4.63 -22.46 -23.60
N GLN A 136 -5.29 -23.41 -24.29
CA GLN A 136 -5.75 -23.20 -25.66
C GLN A 136 -6.78 -22.07 -25.70
N GLU A 137 -6.82 -21.33 -26.81
CA GLU A 137 -7.66 -20.13 -26.96
C GLU A 137 -9.12 -20.34 -26.57
N SER A 138 -9.69 -21.49 -26.97
CA SER A 138 -11.08 -21.81 -26.70
C SER A 138 -11.37 -22.12 -25.22
N ASP A 139 -10.41 -22.69 -24.51
CA ASP A 139 -10.49 -22.98 -23.07
C ASP A 139 -10.27 -21.69 -22.26
N ARG A 140 -9.29 -20.88 -22.67
CA ARG A 140 -8.98 -19.54 -22.09
C ARG A 140 -10.19 -18.60 -22.17
N THR A 141 -10.86 -18.54 -23.32
CA THR A 141 -12.02 -17.68 -23.50
C THR A 141 -13.17 -18.07 -22.56
N VAL A 142 -13.39 -19.37 -22.34
CA VAL A 142 -14.48 -19.85 -21.48
C VAL A 142 -14.20 -19.59 -20.01
N ILE A 143 -12.97 -19.82 -19.54
CA ILE A 143 -12.61 -19.58 -18.12
C ILE A 143 -12.64 -18.09 -17.77
N THR A 144 -12.22 -17.20 -18.69
CA THR A 144 -12.32 -15.74 -18.48
C THR A 144 -13.77 -15.27 -18.47
N LEU A 145 -14.62 -15.71 -19.40
CA LEU A 145 -16.04 -15.33 -19.40
C LEU A 145 -16.80 -15.86 -18.17
N TYR A 146 -16.39 -17.02 -17.64
CA TYR A 146 -16.99 -17.60 -16.46
C TYR A 146 -16.61 -16.86 -15.17
N TYR A 147 -15.30 -16.67 -14.92
CA TYR A 147 -14.83 -16.05 -13.67
C TYR A 147 -14.90 -14.52 -13.68
N LEU A 148 -14.40 -13.87 -14.73
CA LEU A 148 -14.41 -12.40 -14.84
C LEU A 148 -15.76 -11.88 -15.34
N GLY A 149 -16.29 -12.53 -16.38
CA GLY A 149 -17.57 -12.16 -16.99
C GLY A 149 -18.79 -12.55 -16.15
N GLY A 150 -18.64 -13.39 -15.12
CA GLY A 150 -19.72 -13.85 -14.23
C GLY A 150 -20.82 -14.66 -14.94
N MET A 151 -20.54 -15.21 -16.13
CA MET A 151 -21.55 -15.82 -16.98
C MET A 151 -21.80 -17.28 -16.63
N THR A 152 -23.07 -17.71 -16.69
CA THR A 152 -23.46 -19.12 -16.61
C THR A 152 -23.11 -19.88 -17.90
N TYR A 153 -23.11 -21.22 -17.87
CA TYR A 153 -22.84 -22.04 -19.06
C TYR A 153 -23.82 -21.76 -20.21
N GLU A 154 -25.10 -21.56 -19.88
CA GLU A 154 -26.15 -21.21 -20.85
C GLU A 154 -25.87 -19.85 -21.50
N GLU A 155 -25.43 -18.86 -20.71
CA GLU A 155 -25.10 -17.52 -21.21
C GLU A 155 -23.85 -17.52 -22.08
N ILE A 156 -22.79 -18.22 -21.68
CA ILE A 156 -21.57 -18.37 -22.48
C ILE A 156 -21.89 -19.10 -23.79
N SER A 157 -22.71 -20.14 -23.75
CA SER A 157 -23.17 -20.88 -24.92
C SER A 157 -23.88 -19.96 -25.93
N LYS A 158 -24.83 -19.14 -25.46
CA LYS A 158 -25.53 -18.16 -26.31
C LYS A 158 -24.62 -17.04 -26.80
N PHE A 159 -23.69 -16.58 -25.97
CA PHE A 159 -22.77 -15.49 -26.29
C PHE A 159 -21.75 -15.89 -27.36
N LEU A 160 -21.18 -17.10 -27.26
CA LEU A 160 -20.19 -17.64 -28.19
C LEU A 160 -20.78 -18.40 -29.38
N GLY A 161 -22.06 -18.79 -29.31
CA GLY A 161 -22.74 -19.55 -30.36
C GLY A 161 -22.33 -21.03 -30.46
N VAL A 162 -21.96 -21.66 -29.34
CA VAL A 162 -21.53 -23.07 -29.25
C VAL A 162 -22.39 -23.84 -28.24
N SER A 163 -22.43 -25.18 -28.29
CA SER A 163 -23.26 -25.98 -27.38
C SER A 163 -22.81 -25.88 -25.91
N GLU A 164 -23.76 -25.98 -24.97
CA GLU A 164 -23.44 -25.96 -23.53
C GLU A 164 -22.50 -27.10 -23.11
N ALA A 165 -22.65 -28.28 -23.74
CA ALA A 165 -21.74 -29.41 -23.55
C ALA A 165 -20.28 -29.06 -23.94
N ALA A 166 -20.09 -28.29 -25.02
CA ALA A 166 -18.77 -27.82 -25.41
C ALA A 166 -18.19 -26.82 -24.39
N ILE A 167 -19.01 -25.95 -23.80
CA ILE A 167 -18.60 -25.01 -22.74
C ILE A 167 -18.16 -25.78 -21.49
N ARG A 168 -18.96 -26.75 -21.03
CA ARG A 168 -18.66 -27.57 -19.86
C ARG A 168 -17.33 -28.31 -20.02
N ASN A 169 -17.10 -28.90 -21.19
CA ASN A 169 -15.85 -29.59 -21.50
C ASN A 169 -14.65 -28.63 -21.56
N ARG A 170 -14.79 -27.45 -22.16
CA ARG A 170 -13.73 -26.42 -22.21
C ARG A 170 -13.34 -25.90 -20.83
N LEU A 171 -14.33 -25.63 -19.98
CA LEU A 171 -14.06 -25.17 -18.61
C LEU A 171 -13.42 -26.28 -17.77
N TYR A 172 -13.92 -27.52 -17.87
CA TYR A 172 -13.31 -28.66 -17.18
C TYR A 172 -11.83 -28.86 -17.55
N ARG A 173 -11.50 -28.78 -18.85
CA ARG A 173 -10.11 -28.85 -19.31
C ARG A 173 -9.26 -27.68 -18.81
N ALA A 174 -9.81 -26.46 -18.81
CA ALA A 174 -9.13 -25.27 -18.30
C ALA A 174 -8.76 -25.43 -16.82
N ARG A 175 -9.72 -25.83 -15.98
CA ARG A 175 -9.53 -26.10 -14.55
C ARG A 175 -8.51 -27.19 -14.29
N ARG A 176 -8.62 -28.31 -15.01
CA ARG A 176 -7.68 -29.44 -14.85
C ARG A 176 -6.24 -29.06 -15.21
N ARG A 177 -6.04 -28.22 -16.23
CA ARG A 177 -4.70 -27.73 -16.64
C ARG A 177 -4.11 -26.69 -15.68
N LEU A 178 -4.96 -25.99 -14.93
CA LEU A 178 -4.57 -24.96 -13.97
C LEU A 178 -4.85 -25.40 -12.53
N LYS A 179 -4.87 -26.71 -12.24
CA LYS A 179 -5.39 -27.25 -10.98
C LYS A 179 -4.71 -26.65 -9.73
N LYS A 180 -3.41 -26.34 -9.80
CA LYS A 180 -2.67 -25.73 -8.68
C LYS A 180 -2.94 -24.23 -8.56
N GLU A 181 -3.09 -23.55 -9.70
CA GLU A 181 -3.23 -22.11 -9.79
C GLU A 181 -4.70 -21.63 -9.87
N GLU A 182 -5.67 -22.54 -9.98
CA GLU A 182 -7.09 -22.23 -10.13
C GLU A 182 -7.66 -21.39 -8.97
N PRO A 183 -7.36 -21.66 -7.69
CA PRO A 183 -7.85 -20.84 -6.58
C PRO A 183 -7.39 -19.38 -6.71
N MET A 184 -6.11 -19.17 -7.04
CA MET A 184 -5.52 -17.84 -7.25
C MET A 184 -6.10 -17.15 -8.49
N ILE A 185 -6.27 -17.87 -9.60
CA ILE A 185 -6.88 -17.31 -10.82
C ILE A 185 -8.34 -16.94 -10.58
N ARG A 186 -9.07 -17.74 -9.80
CA ARG A 186 -10.47 -17.45 -9.42
C ARG A 186 -10.55 -16.21 -8.54
N GLU A 187 -9.66 -16.09 -7.55
CA GLU A 187 -9.60 -14.95 -6.63
C GLU A 187 -9.19 -13.67 -7.37
N ALA A 188 -8.10 -13.72 -8.13
CA ALA A 188 -7.64 -12.60 -8.95
C ALA A 188 -8.70 -12.18 -9.99
N LEU A 189 -9.28 -13.13 -10.74
CA LEU A 189 -10.34 -12.82 -11.71
C LEU A 189 -11.66 -12.37 -11.08
N GLY A 190 -11.93 -12.78 -9.83
CA GLY A 190 -13.12 -12.40 -9.08
C GLY A 190 -13.03 -11.00 -8.46
N ASN A 191 -11.81 -10.55 -8.15
CA ASN A 191 -11.53 -9.25 -7.55
C ASN A 191 -11.34 -8.13 -8.58
N PHE A 192 -11.22 -8.44 -9.88
CA PHE A 192 -11.20 -7.42 -10.93
C PHE A 192 -12.54 -6.67 -11.01
N GLN A 193 -12.52 -5.40 -10.60
CA GLN A 193 -13.65 -4.49 -10.73
C GLN A 193 -13.50 -3.68 -12.01
N ILE A 194 -14.57 -3.67 -12.82
CA ILE A 194 -14.72 -2.69 -13.89
C ILE A 194 -15.02 -1.35 -13.23
N THR A 195 -14.46 -0.26 -13.75
CA THR A 195 -14.70 1.10 -13.25
C THR A 195 -16.18 1.31 -12.91
N PRO A 196 -16.53 1.66 -11.67
CA PRO A 196 -17.93 1.75 -11.22
C PRO A 196 -18.80 2.67 -12.09
N ASN A 197 -18.18 3.67 -12.73
CA ASN A 197 -18.85 4.67 -13.56
C ASN A 197 -18.92 4.31 -15.05
N LEU A 198 -18.45 3.14 -15.49
CA LEU A 198 -18.42 2.78 -16.93
C LEU A 198 -19.80 2.86 -17.59
N THR A 199 -20.84 2.35 -16.93
CA THR A 199 -22.22 2.47 -17.44
C THR A 199 -22.63 3.93 -17.59
N GLU A 200 -22.30 4.78 -16.61
CA GLU A 200 -22.68 6.20 -16.62
C GLU A 200 -21.93 6.98 -17.70
N ASN A 201 -20.65 6.67 -17.92
CA ASN A 201 -19.83 7.23 -18.99
C ASN A 201 -20.40 6.86 -20.37
N ILE A 202 -20.74 5.57 -20.57
CA ILE A 202 -21.40 5.10 -21.80
C ILE A 202 -22.73 5.83 -22.00
N MET A 203 -23.56 5.95 -20.96
CA MET A 203 -24.86 6.62 -21.09
C MET A 203 -24.74 8.13 -21.33
N ARG A 204 -23.71 8.77 -20.77
CA ARG A 204 -23.38 10.18 -21.02
C ARG A 204 -23.02 10.41 -22.48
N GLU A 205 -22.17 9.56 -23.06
CA GLU A 205 -21.83 9.63 -24.49
C GLU A 205 -23.01 9.28 -25.40
N VAL A 206 -23.85 8.32 -25.01
CA VAL A 206 -25.12 8.03 -25.72
C VAL A 206 -26.03 9.27 -25.78
N SER A 207 -26.12 10.04 -24.69
CA SER A 207 -26.92 11.28 -24.66
C SER A 207 -26.38 12.37 -25.60
N ARG A 208 -25.05 12.41 -25.81
CA ARG A 208 -24.35 13.35 -26.70
C ARG A 208 -24.48 12.97 -28.19
N LEU A 209 -24.74 11.71 -28.49
CA LEU A 209 -24.94 11.22 -29.86
C LEU A 209 -26.32 11.59 -30.45
N LYS A 210 -27.23 12.19 -29.67
CA LYS A 210 -28.49 12.73 -30.19
C LYS A 210 -28.24 14.06 -30.91
N PRO A 211 -28.64 14.22 -32.18
CA PRO A 211 -28.74 15.55 -32.75
C PRO A 211 -29.82 16.34 -31.99
N VAL A 212 -29.44 17.51 -31.46
CA VAL A 212 -30.38 18.48 -30.88
C VAL A 212 -31.34 18.90 -31.99
N ALA A 213 -32.61 18.57 -31.87
CA ALA A 213 -33.64 19.13 -32.75
C ALA A 213 -33.71 20.64 -32.49
N PRO A 214 -33.66 21.51 -33.53
CA PRO A 214 -33.84 22.93 -33.31
C PRO A 214 -35.30 23.20 -32.94
N SER A 215 -35.55 23.74 -31.73
CA SER A 215 -36.84 24.34 -31.40
C SER A 215 -37.00 25.64 -32.18
N GLY A 216 -37.35 25.51 -33.46
CA GLY A 216 -37.67 26.63 -34.33
C GLY A 216 -39.13 27.06 -34.15
N SER A 217 -39.39 27.97 -33.21
CA SER A 217 -40.45 28.95 -33.39
C SER A 217 -39.79 30.30 -33.64
N LYS A 218 -39.84 30.78 -34.88
CA LYS A 218 -39.67 32.21 -35.18
C LYS A 218 -40.87 32.67 -35.99
N PRO A 219 -41.48 33.81 -35.66
CA PRO A 219 -41.99 34.72 -36.67
C PRO A 219 -40.87 35.67 -37.13
N LEU A 220 -41.00 36.07 -38.38
CA LEU A 220 -40.15 36.99 -39.14
C LEU A 220 -39.96 38.36 -38.47
N VAL A 221 -38.83 39.02 -38.76
CA VAL A 221 -38.76 40.27 -39.55
C VAL A 221 -37.27 40.62 -39.83
N PRO A 222 -36.95 41.29 -40.96
CA PRO A 222 -35.62 41.35 -41.56
C PRO A 222 -34.98 42.76 -41.55
N TRP A 223 -33.77 42.84 -42.14
CA TRP A 223 -32.90 44.02 -42.42
C TRP A 223 -31.90 44.32 -41.28
N ALA A 224 -30.63 44.68 -41.48
CA ALA A 224 -29.81 44.96 -42.66
C ALA A 224 -28.35 45.24 -42.18
N ILE A 225 -27.37 44.97 -43.06
CA ILE A 225 -25.99 45.55 -43.13
C ILE A 225 -25.02 45.15 -41.99
N GLY A 226 -23.77 44.73 -42.20
CA GLY A 226 -22.96 44.58 -43.41
C GLY A 226 -21.47 44.30 -43.08
N VAL A 227 -20.81 43.61 -44.01
CA VAL A 227 -19.40 43.70 -44.45
C VAL A 227 -18.31 43.44 -43.39
N SER A 228 -17.56 42.33 -43.46
CA SER A 228 -16.36 42.16 -44.33
C SER A 228 -16.14 40.66 -44.65
N ALA A 229 -15.98 40.13 -45.88
CA ALA A 229 -15.03 40.41 -46.97
C ALA A 229 -13.56 40.22 -46.50
N LEU A 230 -12.60 39.57 -47.16
CA LEU A 230 -12.39 38.92 -48.46
C LEU A 230 -10.91 38.41 -48.38
N VAL A 231 -10.45 37.31 -49.00
CA VAL A 231 -9.50 37.31 -50.15
C VAL A 231 -8.80 35.92 -50.24
N VAL A 232 -9.01 35.23 -51.38
CA VAL A 232 -8.03 34.52 -52.27
C VAL A 232 -7.17 33.41 -51.63
N PHE A 233 -7.18 32.11 -52.00
CA PHE A 233 -7.23 31.40 -53.29
C PHE A 233 -6.21 31.84 -54.35
N LEU A 234 -4.92 31.53 -54.17
CA LEU A 234 -4.02 31.30 -55.30
C LEU A 234 -2.72 30.57 -54.92
N MET A 235 -2.42 29.57 -55.77
CA MET A 235 -1.15 28.88 -56.04
C MET A 235 -0.88 27.60 -55.23
N LEU A 236 -1.23 26.42 -55.77
CA LEU A 236 -0.49 25.64 -56.80
C LEU A 236 0.93 25.31 -56.31
N SER A 237 1.17 24.10 -55.78
CA SER A 237 1.45 22.85 -56.52
C SER A 237 2.75 22.89 -57.33
N VAL A 238 3.68 22.00 -56.99
CA VAL A 238 4.34 20.94 -57.80
C VAL A 238 5.40 20.34 -56.87
N GLY A 239 5.61 19.04 -56.72
CA GLY A 239 5.13 17.85 -57.43
C GLY A 239 5.69 16.64 -56.67
N SER A 240 4.93 15.54 -56.58
CA SER A 240 4.96 14.41 -57.54
C SER A 240 5.98 13.37 -57.08
N GLN A 241 5.63 12.11 -56.78
CA GLN A 241 5.07 11.05 -57.64
C GLN A 241 4.87 9.83 -56.69
N TYR A 242 3.98 8.84 -56.83
CA TYR A 242 3.50 8.11 -58.00
C TYR A 242 2.17 7.41 -57.61
N LEU A 243 1.22 7.42 -58.53
CA LEU A 243 0.00 6.61 -58.50
C LEU A 243 0.29 5.19 -59.02
N SER A 244 -0.65 4.29 -58.70
CA SER A 244 -1.01 3.07 -59.42
C SER A 244 -0.32 1.76 -59.01
N ARG A 245 -1.10 0.84 -58.44
CA ARG A 245 -1.48 -0.39 -59.15
C ARG A 245 -2.83 -0.94 -58.66
N PHE A 246 -3.63 -1.29 -59.66
CA PHE A 246 -4.99 -1.82 -59.72
C PHE A 246 -5.24 -3.04 -58.81
N GLN A 247 -6.42 -3.09 -58.14
CA GLN A 247 -7.58 -3.94 -58.47
C GLN A 247 -7.28 -5.41 -58.86
N LYS A 248 -7.77 -6.38 -58.07
CA LYS A 248 -8.92 -7.26 -58.40
C LYS A 248 -9.22 -8.30 -57.28
N PRO A 249 -10.45 -8.88 -57.25
CA PRO A 249 -11.06 -9.58 -56.10
C PRO A 249 -10.92 -11.11 -56.19
N TYR A 250 -11.49 -11.85 -55.21
CA TYR A 250 -11.75 -13.32 -55.07
C TYR A 250 -11.02 -13.98 -53.87
N SER A 251 -11.50 -15.05 -53.21
CA SER A 251 -12.68 -15.94 -53.39
C SER A 251 -13.11 -16.52 -52.02
N PHE A 252 -14.40 -16.81 -51.85
CA PHE A 252 -14.92 -17.77 -50.88
C PHE A 252 -14.90 -19.15 -51.54
N ASP A 253 -13.97 -20.02 -51.18
CA ASP A 253 -14.14 -21.47 -51.38
C ASP A 253 -13.38 -22.23 -50.30
N ALA A 254 -14.09 -23.15 -49.66
CA ALA A 254 -13.60 -24.08 -48.66
C ALA A 254 -13.18 -25.40 -49.32
N THR A 255 -12.23 -26.11 -48.70
CA THR A 255 -12.18 -27.58 -48.73
C THR A 255 -11.62 -28.13 -47.42
N SER A 256 -12.06 -29.36 -47.14
CA SER A 256 -12.03 -30.15 -45.91
C SER A 256 -10.86 -31.15 -45.87
N GLU A 257 -10.51 -31.59 -44.64
CA GLU A 257 -9.86 -32.86 -44.22
C GLU A 257 -8.38 -33.15 -44.64
N MET A 258 -7.54 -33.84 -43.85
CA MET A 258 -7.70 -35.19 -43.25
C MET A 258 -6.88 -35.44 -41.96
N THR A 259 -7.39 -36.44 -41.21
CA THR A 259 -6.94 -37.21 -40.03
C THR A 259 -5.60 -37.94 -40.18
N ILE A 260 -4.80 -38.07 -39.10
CA ILE A 260 -3.91 -39.24 -38.83
C ILE A 260 -3.80 -39.49 -37.30
N ASP A 261 -4.13 -40.72 -36.89
CA ASP A 261 -3.91 -41.36 -35.57
C ASP A 261 -2.48 -41.91 -35.43
N ILE A 262 -1.84 -41.80 -34.25
CA ILE A 262 -0.73 -42.67 -33.78
C ILE A 262 -0.77 -42.72 -32.23
N ILE A 263 -1.35 -43.77 -31.61
CA ILE A 263 -0.76 -45.01 -31.02
C ILE A 263 0.15 -44.80 -29.79
N GLU A 264 -0.30 -45.33 -28.64
CA GLU A 264 0.47 -45.56 -27.41
C GLU A 264 1.36 -46.82 -27.52
N THR A 265 2.59 -46.78 -27.02
CA THR A 265 3.20 -47.87 -26.21
C THR A 265 4.51 -47.44 -25.52
N PRO A 266 4.88 -48.03 -24.36
CA PRO A 266 6.04 -47.67 -23.54
C PRO A 266 7.22 -48.63 -23.75
N VAL A 267 8.44 -48.22 -23.40
CA VAL A 267 9.60 -49.12 -23.27
C VAL A 267 10.35 -48.81 -21.98
N VAL A 268 10.55 -49.89 -21.20
CA VAL A 268 11.36 -50.06 -19.98
C VAL A 268 12.68 -50.73 -20.38
N LEU A 269 13.77 -50.48 -19.63
CA LEU A 269 14.76 -51.45 -19.09
C LEU A 269 16.06 -50.70 -18.68
N ASP A 270 16.44 -50.64 -17.39
CA ASP A 270 17.20 -51.66 -16.58
C ASP A 270 18.73 -51.57 -16.88
N ILE A 271 19.75 -51.65 -16.00
CA ILE A 271 20.04 -52.01 -14.58
C ILE A 271 21.42 -51.34 -14.26
N GLU A 272 21.90 -51.07 -13.03
CA GLU A 272 22.64 -51.99 -12.12
C GLU A 272 23.14 -51.26 -10.85
N SER A 273 23.43 -52.04 -9.80
CA SER A 273 23.47 -51.63 -8.39
C SER A 273 24.81 -51.85 -7.65
N LYS A 274 25.12 -50.94 -6.70
CA LYS A 274 25.80 -51.10 -5.36
C LYS A 274 27.35 -51.26 -5.28
N PRO A 275 28.03 -51.11 -4.10
CA PRO A 275 27.68 -50.46 -2.80
C PRO A 275 28.81 -49.60 -2.11
N ASP A 276 28.45 -48.91 -1.01
CA ASP A 276 29.21 -48.45 0.20
C ASP A 276 30.58 -47.74 0.13
N VAL A 277 30.68 -46.50 0.65
CA VAL A 277 31.76 -46.04 1.58
C VAL A 277 31.25 -44.93 2.54
N ARG A 278 31.58 -45.13 3.82
CA ARG A 278 31.41 -44.31 5.04
C ARG A 278 32.16 -42.96 5.02
N THR A 279 31.57 -41.96 5.71
CA THR A 279 32.20 -40.86 6.49
C THR A 279 33.35 -40.05 5.88
N GLN A 280 33.19 -38.72 5.75
CA GLN A 280 34.00 -37.69 6.46
C GLN A 280 33.63 -36.26 6.05
N LEU A 281 33.71 -35.37 7.05
CA LEU A 281 33.77 -33.91 6.92
C LEU A 281 34.90 -33.45 5.99
N GLY A 282 34.71 -32.33 5.30
CA GLY A 282 35.83 -31.59 4.70
C GLY A 282 35.41 -30.53 3.70
N SER A 283 35.60 -29.27 4.06
CA SER A 283 35.51 -28.07 3.22
C SER A 283 36.29 -28.20 1.91
N THR A 284 35.81 -27.58 0.83
CA THR A 284 36.70 -26.85 -0.11
C THR A 284 35.91 -25.76 -0.85
N ALA A 285 36.50 -24.56 -0.83
CA ALA A 285 36.08 -23.40 -1.59
C ALA A 285 36.52 -23.50 -3.05
N THR A 286 35.67 -23.04 -3.98
CA THR A 286 36.06 -22.50 -5.29
C THR A 286 35.01 -21.46 -5.71
N ARG A 287 35.29 -20.16 -5.56
CA ARG A 287 35.93 -19.28 -6.55
C ARG A 287 34.98 -18.92 -7.71
N ASN A 288 34.29 -17.80 -7.56
CA ASN A 288 33.76 -17.04 -8.69
C ASN A 288 34.37 -15.63 -8.68
N LYS A 289 34.84 -15.17 -9.85
CA LYS A 289 35.50 -13.88 -10.07
C LYS A 289 34.47 -12.85 -10.55
N ASN A 290 34.45 -11.68 -9.89
CA ASN A 290 34.29 -10.29 -10.38
C ASN A 290 33.11 -9.94 -11.31
N ASP A 291 32.33 -8.86 -11.18
CA ASP A 291 32.31 -7.59 -10.40
C ASP A 291 30.87 -7.02 -10.56
N GLY A 292 30.23 -6.22 -9.70
CA GLY A 292 30.58 -5.54 -8.45
C GLY A 292 29.33 -4.86 -7.83
N ALA A 293 29.49 -4.38 -6.59
CA ALA A 293 28.58 -3.54 -5.81
C ALA A 293 27.25 -4.15 -5.29
N GLY A 294 27.33 -5.23 -4.50
CA GLY A 294 26.17 -5.73 -3.73
C GLY A 294 26.49 -6.51 -2.45
N GLN A 295 27.76 -6.66 -2.08
CA GLN A 295 28.15 -7.46 -0.90
C GLN A 295 29.07 -6.66 0.00
N ARG A 296 28.47 -5.90 0.91
CA ARG A 296 29.14 -5.40 2.12
C ARG A 296 28.19 -5.02 3.27
N LEU A 297 26.91 -5.42 3.20
CA LEU A 297 25.96 -5.22 4.29
C LEU A 297 25.86 -6.44 5.23
N ASP A 298 25.97 -7.66 4.69
CA ASP A 298 25.79 -8.90 5.45
C ASP A 298 26.91 -9.15 6.49
N GLU A 299 28.15 -8.75 6.20
CA GLU A 299 29.26 -8.84 7.18
C GLU A 299 29.18 -7.75 8.26
N VAL A 300 28.55 -6.60 7.97
CA VAL A 300 28.38 -5.49 8.92
C VAL A 300 27.23 -5.80 9.89
N LEU A 301 26.15 -6.44 9.41
CA LEU A 301 25.05 -6.94 10.27
C LEU A 301 25.53 -8.01 11.27
N PHE A 302 26.48 -8.86 10.89
CA PHE A 302 27.11 -9.82 11.80
C PHE A 302 28.20 -9.20 12.69
N ALA A 303 28.85 -8.11 12.27
CA ALA A 303 29.87 -7.41 13.05
C ALA A 303 29.29 -6.45 14.09
N ALA A 304 28.17 -5.78 13.80
CA ALA A 304 27.48 -4.89 14.74
C ALA A 304 26.75 -5.64 15.88
N ALA A 305 26.69 -6.97 15.80
CA ALA A 305 26.32 -7.87 16.89
C ALA A 305 27.49 -8.19 17.84
N GLN A 306 28.70 -7.65 17.62
CA GLN A 306 29.80 -7.69 18.59
C GLN A 306 29.69 -6.52 19.57
N VAL A 307 28.69 -6.59 20.44
CA VAL A 307 28.85 -6.08 21.81
C VAL A 307 29.93 -6.94 22.47
N ASP A 308 30.83 -6.30 23.23
CA ASP A 308 32.03 -6.91 23.83
C ASP A 308 31.86 -8.38 24.23
N ARG A 309 32.68 -9.24 23.62
CA ARG A 309 32.70 -10.70 23.82
C ARG A 309 33.27 -11.14 25.18
N GLU A 310 33.31 -10.27 26.19
CA GLU A 310 33.81 -10.64 27.52
C GLU A 310 32.73 -11.10 28.50
N ASP A 311 31.43 -10.91 28.23
CA ASP A 311 30.34 -11.35 29.12
C ASP A 311 29.38 -12.39 28.50
N ILE A 312 29.91 -13.33 27.70
CA ILE A 312 29.16 -14.55 27.34
C ILE A 312 29.59 -15.67 28.30
N PRO A 313 28.75 -16.10 29.27
CA PRO A 313 29.04 -17.27 30.07
C PRO A 313 29.26 -18.46 29.13
N LYS A 314 30.45 -19.06 29.17
CA LYS A 314 30.84 -20.21 28.32
C LYS A 314 30.04 -21.49 28.57
N ASN A 315 29.02 -21.45 29.43
CA ASN A 315 28.12 -22.54 29.75
C ASN A 315 26.68 -22.06 29.56
N MET A 316 25.89 -22.74 28.72
CA MET A 316 24.43 -22.57 28.74
C MET A 316 23.94 -22.83 30.18
N PRO A 317 23.17 -21.93 30.79
CA PRO A 317 22.65 -22.15 32.13
C PRO A 317 21.66 -23.32 32.15
N GLN A 318 21.67 -24.08 33.25
CA GLN A 318 20.91 -25.33 33.39
C GLN A 318 19.37 -25.14 33.46
N ASN A 319 18.88 -23.90 33.57
CA ASN A 319 17.46 -23.55 33.75
C ASN A 319 16.94 -22.58 32.65
N LEU A 320 17.42 -22.70 31.41
CA LEU A 320 16.93 -21.89 30.29
C LEU A 320 15.48 -22.27 29.93
N GLN A 321 14.56 -21.32 30.00
CA GLN A 321 13.18 -21.50 29.53
C GLN A 321 13.05 -20.92 28.12
N GLU A 322 12.47 -21.67 27.19
CA GLU A 322 12.35 -21.28 25.78
C GLU A 322 10.88 -21.36 25.32
N HIS A 323 10.41 -20.32 24.66
CA HIS A 323 9.05 -20.24 24.13
C HIS A 323 9.04 -19.68 22.70
N TRP A 324 8.28 -20.35 21.83
CA TRP A 324 8.10 -19.97 20.43
C TRP A 324 6.64 -19.58 20.19
N TYR A 325 6.45 -18.56 19.36
CA TYR A 325 5.14 -18.00 19.05
C TYR A 325 5.02 -17.70 17.56
N ASN A 326 3.85 -17.99 16.98
CA ASN A 326 3.45 -17.46 15.68
C ASN A 326 2.92 -16.05 15.86
N PHE A 327 3.28 -15.17 14.92
CA PHE A 327 2.76 -13.82 14.83
C PHE A 327 1.77 -13.74 13.66
N THR A 328 0.53 -13.36 13.96
CA THR A 328 -0.57 -13.39 12.99
C THR A 328 -1.25 -12.02 12.93
N LEU A 329 -1.53 -11.56 11.72
CA LEU A 329 -2.26 -10.32 11.44
C LEU A 329 -3.39 -10.65 10.47
N MET A 330 -4.63 -10.22 10.76
CA MET A 330 -5.80 -10.54 9.93
C MET A 330 -6.00 -12.06 9.71
N ASN A 331 -5.67 -12.89 10.73
CA ASN A 331 -5.65 -14.36 10.65
C ASN A 331 -4.61 -14.95 9.68
N THR A 332 -3.67 -14.15 9.20
CA THR A 332 -2.56 -14.56 8.33
C THR A 332 -1.25 -14.56 9.11
N LYS A 333 -0.49 -15.67 9.06
CA LYS A 333 0.81 -15.75 9.73
C LYS A 333 1.81 -14.87 8.98
N ILE A 334 2.30 -13.84 9.67
CA ILE A 334 3.24 -12.87 9.13
C ILE A 334 4.63 -13.00 9.77
N GLY A 335 4.80 -13.81 10.82
CA GLY A 335 6.10 -13.89 11.48
C GLY A 335 6.12 -14.81 12.68
N TYR A 336 7.17 -14.65 13.49
CA TYR A 336 7.34 -15.39 14.73
C TYR A 336 8.03 -14.55 15.81
N MET A 337 7.87 -15.00 17.05
CA MET A 337 8.59 -14.50 18.21
C MET A 337 9.20 -15.67 18.98
N TYR A 338 10.44 -15.49 19.42
CA TYR A 338 11.17 -16.44 20.24
C TYR A 338 11.63 -15.73 21.53
N ILE A 339 11.30 -16.31 22.68
CA ILE A 339 11.66 -15.79 24.00
C ILE A 339 12.51 -16.84 24.70
N SER A 340 13.64 -16.42 25.25
CA SER A 340 14.48 -17.22 26.13
C SER A 340 14.75 -16.48 27.44
N SER A 341 14.56 -17.16 28.56
CA SER A 341 14.70 -16.58 29.90
C SER A 341 15.63 -17.39 30.77
N GLU A 342 16.49 -16.71 31.53
CA GLU A 342 17.44 -17.32 32.46
C GLU A 342 17.63 -16.45 33.71
N LYS A 343 17.89 -17.10 34.86
CA LYS A 343 18.34 -16.40 36.07
C LYS A 343 19.83 -16.06 35.95
N THR A 344 20.20 -14.83 36.28
CA THR A 344 21.59 -14.36 36.28
C THR A 344 21.80 -13.30 37.36
N GLU A 345 23.01 -12.75 37.45
CA GLU A 345 23.35 -11.63 38.32
C GLU A 345 23.64 -10.38 37.47
N TYR A 346 23.13 -9.22 37.89
CA TYR A 346 23.46 -7.92 37.30
C TYR A 346 23.60 -6.89 38.42
N GLY A 347 24.73 -6.17 38.46
CA GLY A 347 24.96 -5.14 39.48
C GLY A 347 24.96 -5.66 40.94
N GLY A 348 25.23 -6.95 41.18
CA GLY A 348 25.18 -7.56 42.51
C GLY A 348 23.79 -8.02 42.97
N GLU A 349 22.76 -7.92 42.11
CA GLU A 349 21.39 -8.36 42.34
C GLU A 349 21.07 -9.59 41.47
N GLU A 350 20.31 -10.55 42.00
CA GLU A 350 19.77 -11.65 41.20
C GLU A 350 18.63 -11.11 40.31
N VAL A 351 18.76 -11.31 39.00
CA VAL A 351 17.84 -10.78 37.99
C VAL A 351 17.39 -11.87 37.01
N ASP A 352 16.22 -11.67 36.40
CA ASP A 352 15.79 -12.43 35.23
C ASP A 352 16.33 -11.77 33.97
N ARG A 353 17.10 -12.49 33.17
CA ARG A 353 17.54 -12.05 31.85
C ARG A 353 16.66 -12.66 30.79
N ASN A 354 15.93 -11.82 30.08
CA ASN A 354 15.11 -12.22 28.95
C ASN A 354 15.75 -11.78 27.65
N LYS A 355 15.70 -12.65 26.65
CA LYS A 355 16.04 -12.33 25.27
C LYS A 355 14.87 -12.68 24.37
N ILE A 356 14.44 -11.70 23.58
CA ILE A 356 13.28 -11.77 22.71
C ILE A 356 13.73 -11.47 21.28
N ASN A 357 13.52 -12.42 20.38
CA ASN A 357 13.76 -12.28 18.96
C ASN A 357 12.41 -12.25 18.25
N THR A 358 12.13 -11.21 17.47
CA THR A 358 10.92 -11.14 16.65
C THR A 358 11.29 -10.94 15.19
N VAL A 359 10.62 -11.69 14.31
CA VAL A 359 10.69 -11.51 12.85
C VAL A 359 9.28 -11.33 12.33
N ILE A 360 9.05 -10.27 11.57
CA ILE A 360 7.77 -9.93 10.94
C ILE A 360 8.02 -9.68 9.46
N ASN A 361 7.28 -10.38 8.61
CA ASN A 361 7.28 -10.25 7.16
C ASN A 361 5.94 -9.62 6.71
N LEU A 362 6.02 -8.49 6.04
CA LEU A 362 4.89 -7.75 5.50
C LEU A 362 5.18 -7.39 4.04
N LYS A 363 4.15 -6.89 3.36
CA LYS A 363 4.31 -6.16 2.10
C LYS A 363 3.90 -4.71 2.25
N GLY A 364 4.57 -3.84 1.51
CA GLY A 364 4.16 -2.45 1.29
C GLY A 364 4.14 -2.17 -0.20
N LEU A 365 2.96 -1.93 -0.77
CA LEU A 365 2.77 -1.67 -2.21
C LEU A 365 3.42 -2.76 -3.09
N GLY A 366 3.29 -4.02 -2.69
CA GLY A 366 3.84 -5.19 -3.37
C GLY A 366 5.31 -5.51 -3.08
N SER A 367 6.03 -4.65 -2.35
CA SER A 367 7.43 -4.86 -1.98
C SER A 367 7.56 -5.59 -0.64
N ASP A 368 8.50 -6.52 -0.54
CA ASP A 368 8.75 -7.26 0.70
C ASP A 368 9.38 -6.37 1.77
N VAL A 369 8.84 -6.44 2.99
CA VAL A 369 9.30 -5.73 4.17
C VAL A 369 9.51 -6.74 5.30
N THR A 370 10.77 -6.95 5.68
CA THR A 370 11.11 -7.81 6.83
C THR A 370 11.65 -6.97 7.97
N ILE A 371 10.95 -7.02 9.10
CA ILE A 371 11.35 -6.39 10.36
C ILE A 371 11.91 -7.47 11.27
N GLU A 372 13.17 -7.31 11.62
CA GLU A 372 13.87 -8.12 12.61
C GLU A 372 14.21 -7.25 13.81
N ARG A 373 13.91 -7.77 15.01
CA ARG A 373 14.28 -7.13 16.26
C ARG A 373 14.79 -8.11 17.29
N THR A 374 15.79 -7.69 18.05
CA THR A 374 16.28 -8.39 19.22
C THR A 374 16.16 -7.47 20.42
N HIS A 375 15.49 -7.92 21.47
CA HIS A 375 15.40 -7.23 22.74
C HIS A 375 16.03 -8.11 23.82
N VAL A 376 16.81 -7.50 24.70
CA VAL A 376 17.38 -8.12 25.88
C VAL A 376 17.08 -7.21 27.06
N GLU A 377 16.58 -7.77 28.15
CA GLU A 377 16.35 -7.03 29.39
C GLU A 377 16.81 -7.84 30.59
N TYR A 378 17.21 -7.11 31.64
CA TYR A 378 17.57 -7.62 32.95
C TYR A 378 16.55 -7.07 33.94
N ILE A 379 15.77 -7.95 34.56
CA ILE A 379 14.62 -7.58 35.38
C ILE A 379 14.91 -7.91 36.84
N GLY A 380 14.75 -6.92 37.72
CA GLY A 380 14.88 -7.11 39.16
C GLY A 380 13.73 -7.93 39.77
N PRO A 381 13.85 -8.37 41.03
CA PRO A 381 12.79 -9.08 41.75
C PRO A 381 11.49 -8.26 41.93
N ASP A 382 11.60 -6.93 41.82
CA ASP A 382 10.48 -5.97 41.80
C ASP A 382 9.79 -5.87 40.42
N LEU A 383 10.23 -6.68 39.45
CA LEU A 383 9.78 -6.71 38.05
C LEU A 383 10.18 -5.47 37.23
N MET A 384 10.98 -4.57 37.79
CA MET A 384 11.49 -3.38 37.11
C MET A 384 12.70 -3.76 36.22
N PRO A 385 12.76 -3.28 34.97
CA PRO A 385 13.98 -3.39 34.17
C PRO A 385 15.14 -2.63 34.82
N ARG A 386 16.30 -3.26 35.00
CA ARG A 386 17.55 -2.62 35.44
C ARG A 386 18.38 -2.15 34.26
N HIS A 387 18.45 -2.99 33.22
CA HIS A 387 19.17 -2.74 31.97
C HIS A 387 18.42 -3.36 30.82
N PHE A 388 18.42 -2.70 29.67
CA PHE A 388 17.86 -3.23 28.44
C PHE A 388 18.69 -2.83 27.23
N LEU A 389 18.67 -3.72 26.23
CA LEU A 389 19.28 -3.53 24.92
C LEU A 389 18.25 -3.91 23.86
N PHE A 390 18.07 -3.07 22.86
CA PHE A 390 17.19 -3.30 21.74
C PHE A 390 17.95 -3.07 20.44
N THR A 391 17.81 -3.97 19.48
CA THR A 391 18.30 -3.79 18.12
C THR A 391 17.20 -4.06 17.11
N SER A 392 17.17 -3.29 16.04
CA SER A 392 16.27 -3.54 14.92
C SER A 392 16.89 -3.11 13.59
N ASN A 393 16.50 -3.79 12.52
CA ASN A 393 16.78 -3.41 11.14
C ASN A 393 15.77 -2.39 10.57
N GLN A 394 14.73 -2.06 11.35
CA GLN A 394 13.79 -1.01 11.02
C GLN A 394 14.53 0.33 11.06
N SER A 395 14.35 1.16 10.02
CA SER A 395 14.94 2.51 9.94
C SER A 395 16.44 2.55 9.68
N GLY A 396 17.02 1.44 9.25
CA GLY A 396 18.46 1.21 9.30
C GLY A 396 18.82 0.38 10.52
N LEU A 397 20.09 0.42 10.94
CA LEU A 397 20.51 -0.29 12.16
C LEU A 397 20.25 0.60 13.37
N LYS A 398 19.12 0.37 14.04
CA LYS A 398 18.77 1.00 15.31
C LYS A 398 19.29 0.16 16.46
N GLN A 399 19.95 0.80 17.42
CA GLN A 399 20.36 0.22 18.69
C GLN A 399 19.91 1.15 19.82
N VAL A 400 19.29 0.60 20.86
CA VAL A 400 18.93 1.34 22.08
C VAL A 400 19.50 0.60 23.27
N GLU A 401 20.27 1.27 24.11
CA GLU A 401 20.70 0.77 25.40
C GLU A 401 20.13 1.66 26.49
N GLY A 402 19.54 1.10 27.53
CA GLY A 402 19.03 1.89 28.65
C GLY A 402 19.25 1.25 30.01
N ARG A 403 19.45 2.10 31.02
CA ARG A 403 19.63 1.69 32.42
C ARG A 403 18.70 2.51 33.31
N ILE A 404 18.00 1.84 34.22
CA ILE A 404 17.11 2.50 35.19
C ILE A 404 17.85 2.57 36.53
N ILE A 405 18.20 3.79 36.95
CA ILE A 405 18.97 4.08 38.16
C ILE A 405 18.22 5.15 38.94
N ASP A 406 17.98 4.91 40.23
CA ASP A 406 17.34 5.87 41.15
C ASP A 406 16.03 6.51 40.63
N GLY A 407 15.23 5.73 39.90
CA GLY A 407 13.95 6.19 39.33
C GLY A 407 14.08 7.04 38.07
N VAL A 408 15.23 6.98 37.38
CA VAL A 408 15.45 7.62 36.08
C VAL A 408 15.98 6.59 35.09
N ALA A 409 15.37 6.49 33.91
CA ALA A 409 15.89 5.73 32.79
C ALA A 409 16.86 6.62 32.00
N HIS A 410 18.13 6.25 31.97
CA HIS A 410 19.13 6.84 31.09
C HIS A 410 19.20 6.00 29.82
N ILE A 411 18.86 6.59 28.68
CA ILE A 411 18.64 5.88 27.42
C ILE A 411 19.59 6.45 26.38
N LYS A 412 20.28 5.55 25.68
CA LYS A 412 21.17 5.85 24.57
C LYS A 412 20.62 5.23 23.31
N THR A 413 20.26 6.05 22.34
CA THR A 413 19.72 5.61 21.04
C THR A 413 20.75 5.90 19.95
N THR A 414 21.22 4.84 19.30
CA THR A 414 22.10 4.90 18.14
C THR A 414 21.33 4.53 16.88
N LEU A 415 21.32 5.40 15.89
CA LEU A 415 20.71 5.15 14.58
C LEU A 415 21.75 5.38 13.49
N ASN A 416 22.11 4.32 12.75
CA ASN A 416 23.11 4.37 11.68
C ASN A 416 24.44 5.04 12.08
N GLY A 417 24.88 4.81 13.32
CA GLY A 417 26.16 5.29 13.86
C GLY A 417 26.08 6.60 14.63
N GLU A 418 24.99 7.37 14.48
CA GLU A 418 24.78 8.61 15.23
C GLU A 418 24.04 8.32 16.53
N THR A 419 24.50 8.91 17.63
CA THR A 419 24.03 8.60 18.99
C THR A 419 23.36 9.81 19.62
N THR A 420 22.23 9.56 20.26
CA THR A 420 21.50 10.51 21.11
C THR A 420 21.31 9.91 22.51
N GLU A 421 21.21 10.76 23.51
CA GLU A 421 20.99 10.36 24.91
C GLU A 421 19.78 11.11 25.47
N SER A 422 18.96 10.41 26.25
CA SER A 422 17.76 10.95 26.89
C SER A 422 17.59 10.40 28.30
N GLU A 423 16.92 11.19 29.16
CA GLU A 423 16.60 10.81 30.53
C GLU A 423 15.08 10.87 30.75
N VAL A 424 14.51 9.79 31.25
CA VAL A 424 13.06 9.66 31.45
C VAL A 424 12.77 9.29 32.91
N PRO A 425 11.94 10.06 33.65
CA PRO A 425 11.52 9.69 35.00
C PRO A 425 10.72 8.38 35.00
N VAL A 426 11.05 7.47 35.93
CA VAL A 426 10.43 6.15 36.08
C VAL A 426 9.74 6.03 37.43
N PRO A 427 8.39 5.94 37.46
CA PRO A 427 7.66 5.71 38.70
C PRO A 427 8.07 4.40 39.39
N PRO A 428 8.10 4.32 40.74
CA PRO A 428 8.55 3.12 41.46
C PRO A 428 7.77 1.84 41.21
N ASN A 429 6.50 1.94 40.78
CA ASN A 429 5.65 0.78 40.44
C ASN A 429 5.70 0.43 38.95
N THR A 430 6.83 0.71 38.29
CA THR A 430 7.03 0.36 36.88
C THR A 430 7.53 -1.08 36.76
N ILE A 431 6.98 -1.84 35.80
CA ILE A 431 7.38 -3.22 35.52
C ILE A 431 7.73 -3.39 34.03
N SER A 432 8.43 -4.48 33.69
CA SER A 432 8.71 -4.87 32.31
C SER A 432 7.43 -5.13 31.49
N GLU A 433 7.44 -4.72 30.22
CA GLU A 433 6.37 -4.93 29.24
C GLU A 433 6.14 -6.39 28.87
N TYR A 434 7.21 -7.16 28.62
CA TYR A 434 7.09 -8.49 28.04
C TYR A 434 6.80 -9.56 29.08
N THR A 435 7.54 -9.58 30.19
CA THR A 435 7.39 -10.66 31.20
C THR A 435 6.92 -10.14 32.55
N GLY A 436 6.89 -8.83 32.78
CA GLY A 436 6.47 -8.27 34.07
C GLY A 436 5.03 -8.65 34.42
N VAL A 437 4.13 -8.60 33.45
CA VAL A 437 2.70 -8.93 33.65
C VAL A 437 2.51 -10.43 33.94
N GLU A 438 3.22 -11.29 33.21
CA GLU A 438 3.20 -12.74 33.38
C GLU A 438 3.74 -13.15 34.76
N SER A 439 4.86 -12.56 35.18
CA SER A 439 5.43 -12.76 36.51
C SER A 439 4.55 -12.20 37.63
N LEU A 440 3.87 -11.07 37.40
CA LEU A 440 2.90 -10.53 38.36
C LEU A 440 1.71 -11.48 38.56
N PHE A 441 1.27 -12.16 37.50
CA PHE A 441 0.22 -13.17 37.60
C PHE A 441 0.63 -14.36 38.49
N GLN A 442 1.87 -14.83 38.36
CA GLN A 442 2.43 -15.90 39.20
C GLN A 442 2.46 -15.54 40.71
N GLN A 443 2.41 -14.26 41.06
CA GLN A 443 2.33 -13.80 42.46
C GLN A 443 0.94 -14.01 43.10
N GLY A 444 0.00 -14.65 42.39
CA GLY A 444 -1.24 -15.19 42.98
C GLY A 444 -2.49 -14.36 42.74
N LEU A 445 -2.63 -13.74 41.56
CA LEU A 445 -3.84 -13.02 41.17
C LEU A 445 -5.04 -13.96 41.03
N LYS A 446 -6.23 -13.49 41.43
CA LYS A 446 -7.51 -14.22 41.35
C LYS A 446 -8.44 -13.58 40.34
N ILE A 447 -9.41 -14.35 39.85
CA ILE A 447 -10.49 -13.84 38.99
C ILE A 447 -11.19 -12.66 39.67
N GLY A 448 -11.35 -11.56 38.94
CA GLY A 448 -11.90 -10.29 39.41
C GLY A 448 -10.87 -9.33 40.01
N ASP A 449 -9.62 -9.76 40.25
CA ASP A 449 -8.58 -8.87 40.72
C ASP A 449 -8.22 -7.83 39.64
N LYS A 450 -8.11 -6.58 40.09
CA LYS A 450 -7.58 -5.46 39.29
C LYS A 450 -6.30 -4.92 39.91
N ARG A 451 -5.36 -4.49 39.07
CA ARG A 451 -4.12 -3.81 39.49
C ARG A 451 -3.80 -2.66 38.54
N ASN A 452 -3.23 -1.61 39.11
CA ASN A 452 -2.75 -0.45 38.37
C ASN A 452 -1.27 -0.26 38.66
N PHE A 453 -0.48 -0.12 37.60
CA PHE A 453 0.96 0.08 37.64
C PHE A 453 1.42 0.85 36.41
N HIS A 454 2.73 1.01 36.23
CA HIS A 454 3.29 1.47 34.97
C HIS A 454 4.01 0.30 34.29
N THR A 455 3.91 0.22 32.98
CA THR A 455 4.73 -0.68 32.17
C THR A 455 5.78 0.19 31.48
N PHE A 456 7.06 -0.18 31.57
CA PHE A 456 8.08 0.47 30.77
C PHE A 456 7.93 -0.01 29.33
N SER A 457 7.38 0.81 28.44
CA SER A 457 7.21 0.43 27.03
C SER A 457 8.54 0.61 26.30
N PHE A 458 9.00 -0.46 25.65
CA PHE A 458 10.24 -0.41 24.88
C PHE A 458 10.04 0.17 23.48
N ASP A 459 8.80 0.17 22.98
CA ASP A 459 8.46 0.83 21.73
C ASP A 459 8.41 2.37 21.89
N PHE A 460 8.05 2.87 23.08
CA PHE A 460 7.98 4.31 23.40
C PHE A 460 9.16 4.82 24.24
N LEU A 461 9.98 3.92 24.79
CA LEU A 461 11.11 4.22 25.68
C LEU A 461 10.72 5.04 26.92
N LYS A 462 9.50 4.83 27.43
CA LYS A 462 8.96 5.52 28.62
C LYS A 462 7.95 4.67 29.40
N PRO A 463 7.70 4.99 30.68
CA PRO A 463 6.62 4.36 31.45
C PRO A 463 5.24 4.76 30.93
N VAL A 464 4.37 3.77 30.76
CA VAL A 464 2.96 3.91 30.33
C VAL A 464 2.06 3.36 31.42
N LYS A 465 1.03 4.11 31.84
CA LYS A 465 0.07 3.63 32.84
C LYS A 465 -0.63 2.39 32.32
N THR A 466 -0.73 1.36 33.15
CA THR A 466 -1.28 0.06 32.77
C THR A 466 -2.22 -0.43 33.85
N GLU A 467 -3.42 -0.80 33.44
CA GLU A 467 -4.40 -1.53 34.25
C GLU A 467 -4.46 -2.98 33.79
N ILE A 468 -4.53 -3.92 34.73
CA ILE A 468 -4.88 -5.31 34.42
C ILE A 468 -6.13 -5.75 35.19
N GLU A 469 -6.89 -6.66 34.59
CA GLU A 469 -8.04 -7.34 35.18
C GLU A 469 -7.99 -8.84 34.82
N VAL A 470 -8.06 -9.72 35.81
CA VAL A 470 -8.24 -11.16 35.57
C VAL A 470 -9.73 -11.42 35.34
N GLU A 471 -10.16 -11.52 34.09
CA GLU A 471 -11.58 -11.55 33.73
C GLU A 471 -12.26 -12.89 34.05
N ALA A 472 -11.60 -13.99 33.67
CA ALA A 472 -12.22 -15.31 33.70
C ALA A 472 -11.18 -16.44 33.65
N GLN A 473 -11.68 -17.67 33.81
CA GLN A 473 -10.99 -18.88 33.40
C GLN A 473 -11.65 -19.39 32.11
N ASP A 474 -10.83 -19.86 31.18
CA ASP A 474 -11.24 -20.34 29.86
C ASP A 474 -10.54 -21.68 29.55
N THR A 475 -11.04 -22.41 28.56
CA THR A 475 -10.42 -23.65 28.08
C THR A 475 -9.96 -23.46 26.64
N LEU A 476 -8.65 -23.32 26.46
CA LEU A 476 -8.05 -23.12 25.15
C LEU A 476 -7.70 -24.49 24.55
N THR A 477 -8.11 -24.74 23.30
CA THR A 477 -7.78 -25.97 22.59
C THR A 477 -6.42 -25.80 21.91
N TYR A 478 -5.42 -26.58 22.32
CA TYR A 478 -4.06 -26.44 21.79
C TYR A 478 -3.28 -27.77 21.86
N PRO A 479 -2.69 -28.28 20.76
CA PRO A 479 -3.26 -28.44 19.43
C PRO A 479 -4.28 -29.60 19.35
N SER A 480 -4.58 -30.28 20.47
CA SER A 480 -5.62 -31.32 20.56
C SER A 480 -6.08 -31.63 21.99
N GLU A 481 -5.51 -30.99 23.02
CA GLU A 481 -5.95 -31.08 24.41
C GLU A 481 -6.55 -29.75 24.89
N GLY A 482 -7.59 -29.83 25.72
CA GLY A 482 -8.17 -28.65 26.36
C GLY A 482 -7.29 -28.23 27.54
N LYS A 483 -6.59 -27.10 27.42
CA LYS A 483 -5.79 -26.53 28.49
C LYS A 483 -6.61 -25.47 29.23
N GLN A 484 -6.64 -25.57 30.56
CA GLN A 484 -7.23 -24.53 31.40
C GLN A 484 -6.30 -23.32 31.45
N VAL A 485 -6.84 -22.14 31.18
CA VAL A 485 -6.11 -20.88 31.13
C VAL A 485 -6.91 -19.78 31.81
N TYR A 486 -6.24 -18.73 32.26
CA TYR A 486 -6.83 -17.49 32.74
C TYR A 486 -6.82 -16.45 31.63
N VAL A 487 -7.90 -15.69 31.55
CA VAL A 487 -8.03 -14.57 30.61
C VAL A 487 -7.70 -13.29 31.37
N LEU A 488 -6.58 -12.68 31.02
CA LEU A 488 -6.14 -11.39 31.53
C LEU A 488 -6.45 -10.32 30.50
N ARG A 489 -7.13 -9.25 30.91
CA ARG A 489 -7.23 -8.02 30.12
C ARG A 489 -6.22 -7.01 30.65
N GLN A 490 -5.33 -6.54 29.77
CA GLN A 490 -4.37 -5.48 30.05
C GLN A 490 -4.74 -4.26 29.21
N THR A 491 -4.89 -3.11 29.86
CA THR A 491 -5.20 -1.83 29.22
C THR A 491 -4.05 -0.87 29.46
N MET A 492 -3.37 -0.44 28.40
CA MET A 492 -2.26 0.51 28.45
C MET A 492 -2.77 1.89 28.02
N ASP A 493 -2.40 2.93 28.76
CA ASP A 493 -2.71 4.34 28.48
C ASP A 493 -1.86 4.87 27.31
N MET A 494 -2.09 4.25 26.15
CA MET A 494 -1.50 4.57 24.87
C MET A 494 -2.55 4.33 23.79
N MET A 495 -2.55 5.13 22.73
CA MET A 495 -3.46 5.03 21.59
C MET A 495 -4.94 4.97 22.01
N ASN A 496 -5.36 5.84 22.94
CA ASN A 496 -6.70 5.88 23.56
C ASN A 496 -7.10 4.62 24.35
N GLY A 497 -6.13 3.88 24.89
CA GLY A 497 -6.39 2.75 25.79
C GLY A 497 -6.33 1.39 25.10
N ILE A 498 -5.18 1.06 24.48
CA ILE A 498 -4.98 -0.28 23.89
C ILE A 498 -5.24 -1.35 24.92
N THR A 499 -6.15 -2.26 24.56
CA THR A 499 -6.58 -3.35 25.41
C THR A 499 -6.11 -4.68 24.82
N THR A 500 -5.10 -5.28 25.42
CA THR A 500 -4.61 -6.62 25.08
C THR A 500 -5.31 -7.67 25.94
N LYS A 501 -5.76 -8.76 25.32
CA LYS A 501 -6.19 -9.96 26.04
C LYS A 501 -5.09 -11.02 25.98
N ALA A 502 -4.75 -11.61 27.12
CA ALA A 502 -3.78 -12.69 27.22
C ALA A 502 -4.42 -13.93 27.85
N TRP A 503 -4.13 -15.11 27.30
CA TRP A 503 -4.56 -16.41 27.81
C TRP A 503 -3.36 -17.10 28.44
N LEU A 504 -3.29 -17.09 29.77
CA LEU A 504 -2.14 -17.50 30.57
C LEU A 504 -2.45 -18.81 31.28
N ASP A 505 -1.49 -19.72 31.44
CA ASP A 505 -1.66 -20.85 32.34
C ASP A 505 -1.34 -20.50 33.81
N THR A 506 -1.43 -21.48 34.71
CA THR A 506 -1.13 -21.29 36.14
C THR A 506 0.31 -20.91 36.42
N ASP A 507 1.22 -21.21 35.49
CA ASP A 507 2.64 -20.89 35.58
C ASP A 507 2.95 -19.56 34.89
N GLY A 508 1.93 -18.77 34.52
CA GLY A 508 2.07 -17.46 33.88
C GLY A 508 2.50 -17.52 32.41
N VAL A 509 2.55 -18.71 31.80
CA VAL A 509 2.95 -18.83 30.38
C VAL A 509 1.79 -18.44 29.48
N SER A 510 2.00 -17.45 28.61
CA SER A 510 1.02 -17.06 27.61
C SER A 510 0.90 -18.09 26.48
N TYR A 511 -0.33 -18.49 26.18
CA TYR A 511 -0.67 -19.38 25.05
C TYR A 511 -1.18 -18.60 23.86
N ARG A 512 -1.79 -17.45 24.12
CA ARG A 512 -2.32 -16.56 23.10
C ARG A 512 -2.32 -15.14 23.66
N THR A 513 -1.96 -14.18 22.84
CA THR A 513 -2.31 -12.78 23.08
C THR A 513 -3.09 -12.24 21.90
N GLU A 514 -3.99 -11.32 22.17
CA GLU A 514 -4.79 -10.63 21.17
C GLU A 514 -4.79 -9.14 21.48
N THR A 515 -4.12 -8.38 20.62
CA THR A 515 -4.00 -6.92 20.72
C THR A 515 -4.66 -6.32 19.49
N PRO A 516 -5.75 -5.55 19.65
CA PRO A 516 -6.27 -4.72 18.59
C PRO A 516 -5.21 -3.66 18.24
N MET A 517 -4.67 -3.74 17.02
CA MET A 517 -3.66 -2.80 16.53
C MET A 517 -3.95 -2.52 15.06
N MET A 518 -3.86 -1.25 14.64
CA MET A 518 -4.05 -0.86 13.23
C MET A 518 -5.44 -1.19 12.65
N GLY A 519 -6.50 -1.20 13.47
CA GLY A 519 -7.83 -1.63 13.01
C GLY A 519 -7.93 -3.12 12.67
N PHE A 520 -6.90 -3.89 13.01
CA PHE A 520 -6.82 -5.34 12.89
C PHE A 520 -6.59 -5.99 14.25
N SER A 521 -6.78 -7.30 14.31
CA SER A 521 -6.40 -8.11 15.46
C SER A 521 -5.00 -8.68 15.21
N MET A 522 -4.05 -8.28 16.04
CA MET A 522 -2.71 -8.84 16.08
C MET A 522 -2.70 -9.93 17.13
N VAL A 523 -2.40 -11.15 16.70
CA VAL A 523 -2.51 -12.34 17.55
C VAL A 523 -1.16 -13.02 17.61
N THR A 524 -0.66 -13.22 18.83
CA THR A 524 0.43 -14.16 19.08
C THR A 524 -0.16 -15.46 19.57
N THR A 525 0.39 -16.59 19.13
CA THR A 525 -0.05 -17.90 19.61
C THR A 525 1.17 -18.77 19.83
N LYS A 526 1.28 -19.33 21.04
CA LYS A 526 2.36 -20.26 21.39
C LYS A 526 2.37 -21.40 20.38
N THR A 527 3.55 -21.85 19.98
CA THR A 527 3.73 -22.89 18.97
C THR A 527 5.03 -23.66 19.25
N ASP A 528 5.26 -24.78 18.58
CA ASP A 528 6.60 -25.37 18.51
C ASP A 528 7.49 -24.59 17.52
N LYS A 529 8.81 -24.83 17.63
CA LYS A 529 9.83 -24.17 16.80
C LYS A 529 9.65 -24.41 15.30
N GLU A 530 9.26 -25.61 14.89
CA GLU A 530 9.13 -25.95 13.46
C GLU A 530 7.96 -25.16 12.86
N ALA A 531 6.82 -25.13 13.53
CA ALA A 531 5.67 -24.34 13.13
C ALA A 531 5.93 -22.83 13.19
N ALA A 532 6.70 -22.33 14.18
CA ALA A 532 7.13 -20.93 14.24
C ALA A 532 8.00 -20.53 13.03
N LEU A 533 8.97 -21.36 12.67
CA LEU A 533 9.89 -21.10 11.56
C LEU A 533 9.32 -21.48 10.18
N GLY A 534 8.11 -22.05 10.12
CA GLY A 534 7.42 -22.36 8.87
C GLY A 534 7.03 -21.12 8.07
N ASP A 535 6.56 -21.34 6.84
CA ASP A 535 6.25 -20.28 5.87
C ASP A 535 5.31 -19.19 6.41
N THR A 536 5.56 -17.96 5.97
CA THR A 536 4.66 -16.81 6.18
C THR A 536 3.88 -16.51 4.91
N GLU A 537 2.67 -16.00 5.07
CA GLU A 537 1.85 -15.50 3.97
C GLU A 537 1.99 -13.98 3.85
N GLU A 538 1.69 -13.44 2.67
CA GLU A 538 1.93 -12.04 2.35
C GLU A 538 0.72 -11.16 2.73
N VAL A 539 0.95 -10.18 3.62
CA VAL A 539 -0.04 -9.15 3.96
C VAL A 539 0.49 -7.79 3.53
N ASP A 540 -0.14 -7.19 2.51
CA ASP A 540 0.18 -5.82 2.08
C ASP A 540 -0.53 -4.80 2.96
N ILE A 541 0.19 -4.22 3.91
CA ILE A 541 -0.40 -3.36 4.93
C ILE A 541 -0.96 -2.07 4.32
N VAL A 542 -0.32 -1.53 3.29
CA VAL A 542 -0.74 -0.28 2.64
C VAL A 542 -2.06 -0.51 1.89
N LEU A 543 -2.16 -1.60 1.15
CA LEU A 543 -3.39 -1.94 0.43
C LEU A 543 -4.54 -2.33 1.36
N LYS A 544 -4.25 -2.89 2.54
CA LYS A 544 -5.28 -3.25 3.52
C LYS A 544 -5.79 -2.06 4.34
N THR A 545 -5.07 -0.95 4.34
CA THR A 545 -5.36 0.22 5.20
C THR A 545 -5.83 1.45 4.44
N LEU A 546 -5.86 1.40 3.11
CA LEU A 546 -6.36 2.50 2.27
C LEU A 546 -7.82 2.86 2.62
N ILE A 547 -8.14 4.15 2.54
CA ILE A 547 -9.49 4.66 2.79
C ILE A 547 -10.09 5.04 1.44
N LEU A 548 -11.12 4.30 1.01
CA LEU A 548 -11.88 4.64 -0.20
C LEU A 548 -12.93 5.70 0.14
N PRO A 549 -12.80 6.95 -0.35
CA PRO A 549 -13.82 7.94 -0.09
C PRO A 549 -15.06 7.64 -0.93
N SER A 550 -16.21 8.12 -0.45
CA SER A 550 -17.44 8.20 -1.24
C SER A 550 -17.75 9.65 -1.60
N GLY A 551 -18.75 9.89 -2.47
CA GLY A 551 -19.13 11.24 -2.87
C GLY A 551 -18.41 11.73 -4.14
N LYS A 552 -18.01 13.00 -4.15
CA LYS A 552 -17.31 13.61 -5.30
C LYS A 552 -15.88 13.07 -5.43
N HIS A 553 -15.34 13.13 -6.64
CA HIS A 553 -13.94 12.82 -6.87
C HIS A 553 -13.08 14.07 -6.62
N PRO A 554 -12.01 13.99 -5.80
CA PRO A 554 -11.10 15.10 -5.59
C PRO A 554 -10.45 15.56 -6.88
N THR A 555 -10.22 16.86 -6.99
CA THR A 555 -9.38 17.44 -8.04
C THR A 555 -7.94 17.50 -7.56
N ARG A 556 -6.97 17.18 -8.43
CA ARG A 556 -5.55 17.39 -8.12
C ARG A 556 -5.28 18.86 -7.81
N ASN A 557 -4.39 19.12 -6.84
CA ASN A 557 -4.00 20.46 -6.42
C ASN A 557 -5.19 21.33 -5.99
N ALA A 558 -6.20 20.71 -5.35
CA ALA A 558 -7.37 21.40 -4.85
C ALA A 558 -6.96 22.49 -3.85
N ARG A 559 -7.61 23.66 -3.90
CA ARG A 559 -7.41 24.73 -2.91
C ARG A 559 -8.42 24.70 -1.78
N ASN A 560 -9.56 24.06 -2.01
CA ASN A 560 -10.60 23.84 -1.02
C ASN A 560 -11.00 22.36 -1.06
N PHE A 561 -11.38 21.83 0.10
CA PHE A 561 -11.88 20.47 0.24
C PHE A 561 -12.92 20.45 1.36
N GLU A 562 -14.10 19.89 1.08
CA GLU A 562 -15.09 19.63 2.11
C GLU A 562 -15.49 18.16 2.14
N ALA A 563 -15.55 17.57 3.33
CA ALA A 563 -16.00 16.20 3.52
C ALA A 563 -16.76 15.99 4.83
N ASP A 564 -17.75 15.09 4.79
CA ASP A 564 -18.30 14.50 6.00
C ASP A 564 -17.39 13.34 6.43
N VAL A 565 -16.96 13.37 7.69
CA VAL A 565 -16.04 12.39 8.28
C VAL A 565 -16.71 11.67 9.44
N LYS A 566 -16.48 10.36 9.55
CA LYS A 566 -17.08 9.52 10.58
C LYS A 566 -16.14 8.41 11.04
N LEU A 567 -16.15 8.12 12.34
CA LEU A 567 -15.42 7.00 12.94
C LEU A 567 -16.35 5.87 13.37
N THR A 568 -15.84 4.64 13.28
CA THR A 568 -16.51 3.46 13.84
C THR A 568 -16.44 3.42 15.37
N SER A 569 -15.32 3.84 15.95
CA SER A 569 -15.07 3.90 17.40
C SER A 569 -14.22 5.11 17.80
N GLY A 570 -14.13 5.42 19.09
CA GLY A 570 -13.41 6.60 19.58
C GLY A 570 -14.15 7.92 19.37
N SER A 571 -13.42 9.03 19.43
CA SER A 571 -13.90 10.40 19.35
C SER A 571 -13.30 11.10 18.13
N ILE A 572 -14.14 11.66 17.26
CA ILE A 572 -13.69 12.36 16.04
C ILE A 572 -12.89 13.62 16.37
N ALA A 573 -13.22 14.28 17.49
CA ALA A 573 -12.56 15.49 17.94
C ALA A 573 -11.11 15.23 18.37
N ASP A 574 -10.83 14.04 18.91
CA ASP A 574 -9.50 13.62 19.36
C ASP A 574 -8.68 12.96 18.24
N THR A 575 -9.27 12.80 17.04
CA THR A 575 -8.66 12.07 15.91
C THR A 575 -8.30 12.97 14.73
N ILE A 576 -9.14 13.97 14.44
CA ILE A 576 -8.89 14.93 13.35
C ILE A 576 -8.67 16.30 13.96
N MET A 577 -7.42 16.77 13.93
CA MET A 577 -7.08 18.07 14.48
C MET A 577 -7.65 19.24 13.67
N SER A 578 -7.79 20.39 14.30
CA SER A 578 -8.05 21.68 13.62
C SER A 578 -6.81 22.57 13.72
N ASN A 579 -6.48 23.25 12.63
CA ASN A 579 -5.33 24.14 12.51
C ASN A 579 -5.66 25.35 11.62
N SER A 580 -4.64 26.06 11.13
CA SER A 580 -4.82 27.27 10.30
C SER A 580 -5.46 27.03 8.93
N ARG A 581 -5.33 25.81 8.37
CA ARG A 581 -5.86 25.43 7.05
C ARG A 581 -7.02 24.44 7.11
N GLN A 582 -7.17 23.70 8.20
CA GLN A 582 -8.15 22.62 8.38
C GLN A 582 -9.03 22.90 9.60
N LYS A 583 -10.35 22.78 9.44
CA LYS A 583 -11.32 22.97 10.51
C LYS A 583 -12.30 21.81 10.54
N LEU A 584 -12.50 21.24 11.73
CA LEU A 584 -13.51 20.21 12.00
C LEU A 584 -14.69 20.81 12.77
N GLU A 585 -15.89 20.75 12.19
CA GLU A 585 -17.14 21.06 12.86
C GLU A 585 -17.78 19.75 13.35
N VAL A 586 -17.74 19.53 14.67
CA VAL A 586 -18.21 18.27 15.27
C VAL A 586 -19.73 18.25 15.33
N ASN A 587 -20.35 17.26 14.67
CA ASN A 587 -21.79 17.06 14.66
C ASN A 587 -22.24 16.10 15.78
N SER A 588 -21.38 15.13 16.11
CA SER A 588 -21.57 14.13 17.18
C SER A 588 -20.20 13.61 17.64
N GLU A 589 -20.14 12.85 18.73
CA GLU A 589 -18.90 12.23 19.23
C GLU A 589 -18.07 11.53 18.15
N ARG A 590 -18.72 10.93 17.13
CA ARG A 590 -18.06 10.13 16.09
C ARG A 590 -18.16 10.70 14.68
N ALA A 591 -18.73 11.89 14.50
CA ALA A 591 -18.92 12.44 13.16
C ALA A 591 -18.84 13.96 13.15
N GLY A 592 -18.30 14.50 12.06
CA GLY A 592 -18.18 15.93 11.86
C GLY A 592 -18.08 16.29 10.38
N ARG A 593 -18.07 17.60 10.12
CA ARG A 593 -17.79 18.17 8.81
C ARG A 593 -16.39 18.77 8.81
N LEU A 594 -15.57 18.30 7.89
CA LEU A 594 -14.21 18.75 7.67
C LEU A 594 -14.17 19.75 6.52
N SER A 595 -13.53 20.89 6.73
CA SER A 595 -13.24 21.88 5.69
C SER A 595 -11.74 22.19 5.68
N ILE A 596 -11.11 22.12 4.51
CA ILE A 596 -9.70 22.47 4.32
C ILE A 596 -9.59 23.58 3.28
N GLN A 597 -8.84 24.62 3.60
CA GLN A 597 -8.55 25.75 2.73
C GLN A 597 -7.05 26.01 2.67
N VAL A 598 -6.49 25.91 1.47
CA VAL A 598 -5.05 26.11 1.24
C VAL A 598 -4.73 27.61 1.25
N PRO A 599 -3.81 28.06 2.12
CA PRO A 599 -3.45 29.47 2.19
C PRO A 599 -2.76 29.95 0.91
N THR A 600 -2.74 31.27 0.70
CA THR A 600 -1.84 31.90 -0.28
C THR A 600 -0.65 32.45 0.48
N VAL A 601 0.56 32.19 -0.04
CA VAL A 601 1.81 32.67 0.53
C VAL A 601 2.51 33.52 -0.52
N ALA A 602 2.87 34.74 -0.15
CA ALA A 602 3.65 35.66 -0.97
C ALA A 602 5.02 35.80 -0.30
N ALA A 603 6.10 35.66 -1.08
CA ALA A 603 7.46 35.69 -0.54
C ALA A 603 7.77 37.02 0.17
N GLU A 604 7.13 38.10 -0.26
CA GLU A 604 7.29 39.46 0.26
C GLU A 604 6.74 39.61 1.69
N ASP A 605 5.83 38.73 2.11
CA ASP A 605 5.23 38.73 3.44
C ASP A 605 6.01 37.85 4.44
N CYS A 606 7.03 37.13 3.98
CA CYS A 606 7.79 36.16 4.76
C CYS A 606 9.11 36.77 5.25
N SER A 607 9.54 36.37 6.46
CA SER A 607 10.77 36.86 7.07
C SER A 607 12.02 36.34 6.35
N ASP A 608 13.15 37.03 6.54
CA ASP A 608 14.46 36.51 6.14
C ASP A 608 14.98 35.45 7.13
N LEU A 609 15.98 34.69 6.69
CA LEU A 609 16.67 33.68 7.49
C LEU A 609 17.71 34.31 8.44
N PRO A 610 17.94 33.72 9.63
CA PRO A 610 17.15 32.66 10.25
C PRO A 610 15.82 33.21 10.78
N VAL A 611 14.75 32.42 10.65
CA VAL A 611 13.43 32.81 11.17
C VAL A 611 13.46 32.72 12.70
N GLN A 612 13.03 33.78 13.38
CA GLN A 612 12.91 33.74 14.83
C GLN A 612 11.69 32.92 15.25
N ASP A 613 11.96 31.79 15.90
CA ASP A 613 10.96 30.96 16.57
C ASP A 613 10.83 31.38 18.03
N ALA A 614 9.61 31.57 18.50
CA ALA A 614 9.33 31.86 19.91
C ALA A 614 9.51 30.62 20.81
N GLU A 615 9.42 29.41 20.25
CA GLU A 615 9.50 28.14 21.00
C GLU A 615 10.86 27.44 20.91
N GLY A 616 11.71 27.77 19.92
CA GLY A 616 13.07 27.26 19.73
C GLY A 616 13.20 25.76 19.39
N LYS A 617 12.23 24.94 19.80
CA LYS A 617 12.23 23.49 19.66
C LYS A 617 12.14 23.00 18.21
N TYR A 618 11.54 23.80 17.32
CA TYR A 618 11.35 23.46 15.91
C TYR A 618 12.61 23.67 15.06
N LEU A 619 13.74 24.05 15.68
CA LEU A 619 15.06 24.17 15.06
C LEU A 619 16.04 23.08 15.53
N GLY A 620 15.71 22.34 16.59
CA GLY A 620 16.61 21.36 17.21
C GLY A 620 16.80 20.08 16.39
N ALA A 621 17.89 19.38 16.67
CA ALA A 621 18.17 18.05 16.13
C ALA A 621 17.53 16.93 16.98
N SER A 622 17.33 15.76 16.38
CA SER A 622 16.93 14.52 17.05
C SER A 622 17.56 13.30 16.35
N ALA A 623 17.31 12.09 16.84
CA ALA A 623 17.85 10.86 16.26
C ALA A 623 17.50 10.70 14.75
N TYR A 624 16.30 11.15 14.35
CA TYR A 624 15.84 11.08 12.96
C TYR A 624 16.05 12.37 12.16
N ILE A 625 16.17 13.53 12.84
CA ILE A 625 16.38 14.86 12.22
C ILE A 625 17.75 15.38 12.64
N GLN A 626 18.77 15.01 11.89
CA GLN A 626 20.18 15.26 12.23
C GLN A 626 20.65 16.61 11.68
N THR A 627 19.95 17.68 12.05
CA THR A 627 20.17 19.06 11.57
C THR A 627 21.61 19.55 11.76
N ASP A 628 22.27 19.12 12.84
CA ASP A 628 23.64 19.54 13.17
C ASP A 628 24.73 18.77 12.41
N ALA A 629 24.36 17.72 11.66
CA ALA A 629 25.32 16.92 10.91
C ALA A 629 26.04 17.79 9.86
N PRO A 630 27.38 17.74 9.77
CA PRO A 630 28.14 18.55 8.82
C PRO A 630 27.70 18.39 7.36
N ALA A 631 27.32 17.16 6.95
CA ALA A 631 26.83 16.88 5.61
C ALA A 631 25.48 17.56 5.31
N ILE A 632 24.56 17.58 6.28
CA ILE A 632 23.24 18.25 6.16
C ILE A 632 23.45 19.76 6.04
N ARG A 633 24.29 20.36 6.88
CA ARG A 633 24.60 21.80 6.83
C ARG A 633 25.26 22.20 5.51
N ALA A 634 26.28 21.47 5.08
CA ALA A 634 26.97 21.71 3.81
C ALA A 634 26.02 21.60 2.61
N LYS A 635 25.15 20.58 2.60
CA LYS A 635 24.15 20.42 1.55
C LYS A 635 23.11 21.54 1.56
N THR A 636 22.70 22.00 2.74
CA THR A 636 21.76 23.11 2.88
C THR A 636 22.34 24.39 2.27
N GLU A 637 23.57 24.75 2.62
CA GLU A 637 24.26 25.93 2.06
C GLU A 637 24.38 25.85 0.52
N GLU A 638 24.69 24.67 -0.02
CA GLU A 638 24.74 24.42 -1.47
C GLU A 638 23.39 24.65 -2.15
N ILE A 639 22.29 24.14 -1.59
CA ILE A 639 20.95 24.28 -2.20
C ILE A 639 20.45 25.72 -2.15
N LEU A 640 20.72 26.43 -1.04
CA LEU A 640 20.23 27.79 -0.87
C LEU A 640 20.91 28.79 -1.81
N ASP A 641 22.20 28.59 -2.10
CA ASP A 641 23.00 29.46 -2.99
C ASP A 641 22.83 30.96 -2.65
N GLY A 642 22.97 31.28 -1.35
CA GLY A 642 22.83 32.65 -0.85
C GLY A 642 21.39 33.20 -0.77
N GLU A 643 20.36 32.36 -0.96
CA GLU A 643 18.97 32.77 -0.71
C GLU A 643 18.77 33.14 0.77
N VAL A 644 18.10 34.28 1.00
CA VAL A 644 17.89 34.85 2.33
C VAL A 644 16.42 34.87 2.72
N ASN A 645 15.49 34.81 1.77
CA ASN A 645 14.07 34.80 2.06
C ASN A 645 13.61 33.40 2.50
N SER A 646 12.97 33.30 3.66
CA SER A 646 12.60 32.00 4.24
C SER A 646 11.64 31.18 3.37
N TRP A 647 10.71 31.82 2.65
CA TRP A 647 9.78 31.12 1.78
C TRP A 647 10.47 30.56 0.53
N ARG A 648 11.25 31.40 -0.16
CA ARG A 648 12.02 30.95 -1.34
C ARG A 648 13.03 29.87 -0.97
N ALA A 649 13.66 29.98 0.19
CA ALA A 649 14.54 28.96 0.72
C ALA A 649 13.79 27.63 0.92
N ALA A 650 12.62 27.65 1.57
CA ALA A 650 11.79 26.46 1.76
C ALA A 650 11.36 25.83 0.41
N GLU A 651 10.95 26.64 -0.57
CA GLU A 651 10.58 26.16 -1.91
C GLU A 651 11.75 25.46 -2.61
N LYS A 652 12.95 26.06 -2.58
CA LYS A 652 14.18 25.47 -3.14
C LYS A 652 14.49 24.12 -2.49
N LEU A 653 14.45 24.06 -1.16
CA LEU A 653 14.71 22.82 -0.40
C LEU A 653 13.67 21.74 -0.74
N CYS A 654 12.39 22.09 -0.78
CA CYS A 654 11.30 21.17 -1.12
C CYS A 654 11.47 20.58 -2.52
N GLN A 655 11.75 21.44 -3.51
CA GLN A 655 11.96 21.02 -4.89
C GLN A 655 13.22 20.16 -5.04
N TRP A 656 14.29 20.51 -4.34
CA TRP A 656 15.53 19.74 -4.36
C TRP A 656 15.30 18.33 -3.80
N VAL A 657 14.69 18.19 -2.62
CA VAL A 657 14.41 16.88 -2.02
C VAL A 657 13.55 16.02 -2.95
N HIS A 658 12.47 16.60 -3.51
CA HIS A 658 11.60 15.92 -4.46
C HIS A 658 12.34 15.36 -5.67
N THR A 659 13.32 16.11 -6.17
CA THR A 659 14.06 15.77 -7.40
C THR A 659 15.24 14.85 -7.12
N ALA A 660 15.87 14.99 -5.95
CA ALA A 660 17.06 14.26 -5.56
C ALA A 660 16.73 12.81 -5.18
N ILE A 661 15.61 12.57 -4.48
CA ILE A 661 15.19 11.22 -4.10
C ILE A 661 14.48 10.57 -5.30
N THR A 662 15.13 9.58 -5.92
CA THR A 662 14.69 9.00 -7.20
C THR A 662 14.15 7.57 -7.10
N GLU A 663 14.60 6.81 -6.10
CA GLU A 663 14.12 5.45 -5.84
C GLU A 663 13.08 5.44 -4.72
N LYS A 664 11.82 5.16 -5.04
CA LYS A 664 10.74 5.00 -4.05
C LYS A 664 10.63 3.54 -3.60
N LYS A 665 11.69 3.01 -3.00
CA LYS A 665 11.63 1.70 -2.33
C LYS A 665 11.06 1.93 -0.94
N MET A 666 10.02 1.17 -0.58
CA MET A 666 9.64 1.07 0.83
C MET A 666 10.74 0.32 1.56
N SER A 667 11.60 1.03 2.27
CA SER A 667 12.43 0.42 3.30
C SER A 667 11.51 -0.08 4.42
N GLY A 668 11.82 -1.23 5.01
CA GLY A 668 11.08 -1.77 6.15
C GLY A 668 11.11 -0.93 7.43
N GLY A 669 11.55 0.33 7.34
CA GLY A 669 11.43 1.35 8.36
C GLY A 669 11.96 2.69 7.88
N PHE A 670 11.68 3.71 8.69
CA PHE A 670 11.94 5.12 8.46
C PHE A 670 13.43 5.50 8.51
N GLY A 671 14.10 5.79 7.40
CA GLY A 671 15.50 6.26 7.41
C GLY A 671 15.69 7.56 8.21
N SER A 672 16.88 7.78 8.77
CA SER A 672 17.24 9.08 9.34
C SER A 672 17.50 10.11 8.23
N SER A 673 17.45 11.41 8.53
CA SER A 673 17.72 12.46 7.55
C SER A 673 19.11 12.34 6.91
N LEU A 674 20.13 11.92 7.67
CA LEU A 674 21.48 11.72 7.12
C LEU A 674 21.52 10.52 6.16
N THR A 675 20.89 9.41 6.53
CA THR A 675 20.80 8.24 5.65
C THR A 675 20.01 8.56 4.39
N ALA A 676 18.93 9.33 4.48
CA ALA A 676 18.16 9.78 3.33
C ALA A 676 19.00 10.69 2.40
N LEU A 677 19.86 11.55 2.96
CA LEU A 677 20.80 12.37 2.18
C LEU A 677 21.85 11.51 1.45
N GLU A 678 22.35 10.45 2.11
CA GLU A 678 23.37 9.56 1.55
C GLU A 678 22.81 8.62 0.49
N SER A 679 21.61 8.06 0.71
CA SER A 679 20.99 7.07 -0.16
C SER A 679 20.25 7.70 -1.34
N LEU A 680 19.69 8.90 -1.15
CA LEU A 680 18.75 9.55 -2.08
C LEU A 680 17.64 8.59 -2.56
N SER A 681 17.15 7.78 -1.63
CA SER A 681 16.16 6.72 -1.84
C SER A 681 15.25 6.64 -0.61
N GLY A 682 13.95 6.46 -0.83
CA GLY A 682 12.97 6.29 0.23
C GLY A 682 11.55 6.71 -0.15
N ASP A 683 10.63 6.57 0.80
CA ASP A 683 9.22 6.91 0.66
C ASP A 683 8.90 8.31 1.22
N CYS A 684 7.62 8.60 1.46
CA CYS A 684 7.17 9.88 1.99
C CYS A 684 7.91 10.32 3.25
N THR A 685 8.42 9.37 4.03
CA THR A 685 9.09 9.69 5.27
C THR A 685 10.52 10.14 5.06
N GLU A 686 11.32 9.44 4.26
CA GLU A 686 12.69 9.88 3.94
C GLU A 686 12.69 11.27 3.28
N HIS A 687 11.70 11.55 2.42
CA HIS A 687 11.51 12.89 1.88
C HIS A 687 11.25 13.92 2.99
N THR A 688 10.34 13.60 3.90
CA THR A 688 9.93 14.49 4.98
C THR A 688 11.06 14.77 5.97
N VAL A 689 11.75 13.72 6.46
CA VAL A 689 12.84 13.89 7.45
C VAL A 689 14.05 14.61 6.86
N LEU A 690 14.40 14.33 5.60
CA LEU A 690 15.49 15.03 4.92
C LEU A 690 15.14 16.51 4.72
N PHE A 691 13.93 16.79 4.22
CA PHE A 691 13.47 18.16 4.04
C PHE A 691 13.48 18.95 5.35
N ILE A 692 12.96 18.39 6.44
CA ILE A 692 12.94 19.06 7.74
C ILE A 692 14.35 19.31 8.25
N ALA A 693 15.27 18.34 8.12
CA ALA A 693 16.65 18.53 8.56
C ALA A 693 17.34 19.68 7.82
N LEU A 694 17.16 19.77 6.49
CA LEU A 694 17.67 20.86 5.67
C LEU A 694 17.01 22.20 6.01
N ALA A 695 15.68 22.23 6.20
CA ALA A 695 14.95 23.43 6.57
C ALA A 695 15.42 23.98 7.93
N ARG A 696 15.55 23.11 8.94
CA ARG A 696 16.08 23.51 10.26
C ARG A 696 17.52 23.98 10.17
N ALA A 697 18.35 23.35 9.35
CA ALA A 697 19.74 23.78 9.13
C ALA A 697 19.83 25.15 8.47
N ALA A 698 18.85 25.52 7.63
CA ALA A 698 18.70 26.85 7.05
C ALA A 698 18.22 27.90 8.07
N GLY A 699 17.85 27.50 9.29
CA GLY A 699 17.22 28.36 10.28
C GLY A 699 15.72 28.56 10.04
N ILE A 700 15.06 27.61 9.37
CA ILE A 700 13.60 27.59 9.18
C ILE A 700 13.01 26.58 10.18
N PRO A 701 12.19 27.03 11.15
CA PRO A 701 11.50 26.14 12.07
C PRO A 701 10.59 25.20 11.28
N ALA A 702 10.74 23.89 11.47
CA ALA A 702 10.04 22.89 10.67
C ALA A 702 9.59 21.70 11.52
N ARG A 703 8.48 21.06 11.15
CA ARG A 703 7.89 19.91 11.85
C ARG A 703 7.20 18.95 10.89
N ILE A 704 6.93 17.73 11.36
CA ILE A 704 6.20 16.71 10.61
C ILE A 704 4.70 16.94 10.73
N CYS A 705 4.01 16.70 9.62
CA CYS A 705 2.58 16.40 9.60
C CYS A 705 2.38 14.91 9.34
N SER A 706 1.52 14.26 10.12
CA SER A 706 1.08 12.90 9.91
C SER A 706 -0.41 12.88 9.61
N GLY A 707 -0.81 12.10 8.62
CA GLY A 707 -2.21 12.01 8.27
C GLY A 707 -2.46 11.19 7.04
N ILE A 708 -3.44 11.63 6.24
CA ILE A 708 -3.82 10.96 5.01
C ILE A 708 -3.85 11.96 3.85
N ALA A 709 -3.41 11.51 2.68
CA ALA A 709 -3.43 12.31 1.46
C ALA A 709 -4.12 11.53 0.34
N PHE A 710 -4.96 12.20 -0.44
CA PHE A 710 -5.64 11.56 -1.56
C PHE A 710 -4.69 11.32 -2.72
N GLY A 711 -4.50 10.06 -3.08
CA GLY A 711 -3.77 9.63 -4.27
C GLY A 711 -4.66 8.74 -5.14
N LYS A 712 -4.59 8.91 -6.46
CA LYS A 712 -5.42 8.21 -7.45
C LYS A 712 -6.91 8.16 -7.12
N ASP A 713 -7.36 7.13 -6.41
CA ASP A 713 -8.76 6.81 -6.09
C ASP A 713 -9.00 6.61 -4.57
N ALA A 714 -7.97 6.79 -3.72
CA ALA A 714 -8.03 6.51 -2.29
C ALA A 714 -7.24 7.52 -1.46
N PHE A 715 -7.54 7.60 -0.17
CA PHE A 715 -6.67 8.23 0.82
C PHE A 715 -5.66 7.21 1.33
N TYR A 716 -4.39 7.58 1.26
CA TYR A 716 -3.27 6.82 1.79
C TYR A 716 -2.67 7.53 3.00
N TYR A 717 -2.13 6.77 3.94
CA TYR A 717 -1.33 7.34 5.00
C TYR A 717 -0.07 7.97 4.43
N HIS A 718 0.22 9.18 4.90
CA HIS A 718 1.25 10.02 4.31
C HIS A 718 1.89 10.88 5.38
N PHE A 719 3.22 11.02 5.28
CA PHE A 719 3.98 11.99 6.05
C PHE A 719 4.41 13.13 5.13
N TRP A 720 4.25 14.36 5.60
CA TRP A 720 4.73 15.56 4.92
C TRP A 720 5.24 16.57 5.94
N ALA A 721 5.66 17.75 5.49
CA ALA A 721 6.32 18.73 6.35
C ALA A 721 5.48 20.00 6.53
N GLU A 722 5.78 20.73 7.60
CA GLU A 722 5.28 22.08 7.83
C GLU A 722 6.42 22.99 8.27
N VAL A 723 6.52 24.18 7.68
CA VAL A 723 7.56 25.17 7.97
C VAL A 723 6.96 26.46 8.49
N TYR A 724 7.69 27.17 9.35
CA TYR A 724 7.30 28.48 9.84
C TYR A 724 8.08 29.58 9.11
N VAL A 725 7.37 30.37 8.30
CA VAL A 725 7.93 31.49 7.50
C VAL A 725 7.31 32.84 7.92
N GLY A 726 6.99 32.97 9.20
CA GLY A 726 6.09 34.01 9.76
C GLY A 726 4.65 33.52 9.93
N ARG A 727 4.34 32.36 9.35
CA ARG A 727 3.16 31.52 9.61
C ARG A 727 3.51 30.07 9.29
N TRP A 728 2.79 29.12 9.85
CA TRP A 728 2.91 27.71 9.50
C TRP A 728 2.33 27.44 8.11
N VAL A 729 3.13 26.80 7.25
CA VAL A 729 2.77 26.42 5.88
C VAL A 729 3.15 24.97 5.66
N GLN A 730 2.18 24.15 5.26
CA GLN A 730 2.40 22.75 4.94
C GLN A 730 2.95 22.60 3.53
N MET A 731 3.96 21.75 3.38
CA MET A 731 4.68 21.47 2.14
C MET A 731 4.81 19.95 2.00
N ASP A 732 4.78 19.45 0.77
CA ASP A 732 5.00 18.02 0.51
C ASP A 732 6.21 17.81 -0.42
N PRO A 733 7.39 17.51 0.15
CA PRO A 733 8.58 17.18 -0.64
C PRO A 733 8.45 15.86 -1.42
N THR A 734 7.57 14.96 -1.00
CA THR A 734 7.32 13.69 -1.70
C THR A 734 6.68 13.92 -3.06
N TRP A 735 5.74 14.87 -3.12
CA TRP A 735 5.00 15.22 -4.33
C TRP A 735 5.49 16.50 -5.01
N GLY A 736 6.55 17.13 -4.47
CA GLY A 736 7.09 18.38 -5.02
C GLY A 736 6.09 19.53 -4.90
N GLN A 737 5.22 19.50 -3.88
CA GLN A 737 4.24 20.54 -3.64
C GLN A 737 4.82 21.56 -2.66
N PRO A 738 5.21 22.76 -3.11
CA PRO A 738 5.67 23.81 -2.19
C PRO A 738 4.56 24.22 -1.21
N ILE A 739 3.30 24.04 -1.58
CA ILE A 739 2.17 24.13 -0.65
C ILE A 739 1.34 22.86 -0.81
N ALA A 740 1.20 22.08 0.25
CA ALA A 740 0.38 20.88 0.28
C ALA A 740 -1.08 21.22 -0.06
N ASP A 741 -1.65 20.49 -1.01
CA ASP A 741 -3.01 20.77 -1.50
C ASP A 741 -4.09 20.39 -0.48
N ALA A 742 -5.34 20.79 -0.74
CA ALA A 742 -6.47 20.55 0.16
C ALA A 742 -6.84 19.07 0.32
N ASN A 743 -6.22 18.19 -0.47
CA ASN A 743 -6.44 16.75 -0.38
C ASN A 743 -5.57 16.08 0.70
N HIS A 744 -4.77 16.86 1.43
CA HIS A 744 -4.02 16.43 2.61
C HIS A 744 -4.83 16.73 3.88
N ILE A 745 -5.32 15.67 4.53
CA ILE A 745 -6.02 15.74 5.82
C ILE A 745 -5.02 15.42 6.92
N GLN A 746 -4.72 16.41 7.74
CA GLN A 746 -3.83 16.23 8.88
C GLN A 746 -4.58 15.56 10.03
N LEU A 747 -4.01 14.49 10.57
CA LEU A 747 -4.51 13.83 11.78
C LEU A 747 -3.75 14.36 13.00
N ASP A 748 -2.43 14.47 12.89
CA ASP A 748 -1.55 14.99 13.94
C ASP A 748 -0.32 15.73 13.36
N GLY A 749 0.45 16.40 14.22
CA GLY A 749 1.70 17.06 13.87
C GLY A 749 2.72 16.98 15.00
N SER A 750 3.98 16.64 14.67
CA SER A 750 5.03 16.38 15.65
C SER A 750 6.34 17.12 15.34
N THR A 751 7.04 17.54 16.39
CA THR A 751 8.40 18.10 16.33
C THR A 751 9.48 17.06 16.03
N LEU A 752 9.17 15.75 16.06
CA LEU A 752 10.16 14.66 16.07
C LEU A 752 11.20 14.81 17.21
N GLU A 753 10.78 15.28 18.38
CA GLU A 753 11.65 15.34 19.57
C GLU A 753 11.89 13.98 20.23
N SER A 754 11.09 12.95 19.90
CA SER A 754 11.24 11.65 20.52
C SER A 754 12.14 10.69 19.73
N ASP A 755 12.73 9.77 20.47
CA ASP A 755 13.61 8.73 19.91
C ASP A 755 12.83 7.57 19.27
N THR A 756 11.49 7.65 19.23
CA THR A 756 10.62 6.53 18.83
C THR A 756 9.58 6.90 17.80
N LEU A 757 9.51 6.08 16.74
CA LEU A 757 8.64 6.34 15.60
C LEU A 757 7.17 6.04 15.88
N LEU A 758 6.90 5.17 16.85
CA LEU A 758 5.55 4.76 17.19
C LEU A 758 4.75 5.90 17.80
N GLU A 759 5.39 6.84 18.51
CA GLU A 759 4.71 8.06 18.99
C GLU A 759 4.16 8.90 17.86
N PHE A 760 4.86 8.97 16.72
CA PHE A 760 4.45 9.81 15.59
C PHE A 760 3.30 9.22 14.79
N ALA A 761 3.17 7.89 14.82
CA ALA A 761 2.12 7.17 14.14
C ALA A 761 0.89 6.97 15.04
N GLU A 762 0.93 7.29 16.33
CA GLU A 762 -0.15 6.99 17.28
C GLU A 762 -1.53 7.42 16.77
N ASP A 763 -1.68 8.66 16.30
CA ASP A 763 -2.97 9.17 15.80
C ASP A 763 -3.34 8.61 14.42
N VAL A 764 -2.35 8.39 13.56
CA VAL A 764 -2.51 7.65 12.31
C VAL A 764 -3.04 6.23 12.59
N LEU A 765 -2.53 5.57 13.63
CA LEU A 765 -2.93 4.22 13.98
C LEU A 765 -4.38 4.14 14.48
N ARG A 766 -4.92 5.25 15.03
CA ARG A 766 -6.33 5.35 15.49
C ARG A 766 -7.33 5.33 14.34
N THR A 767 -6.96 5.87 13.17
CA THR A 767 -7.87 5.94 12.01
C THR A 767 -7.88 4.68 11.16
N LEU A 768 -6.91 3.78 11.35
CA LEU A 768 -6.75 2.59 10.51
C LEU A 768 -8.00 1.72 10.54
N ASN A 769 -8.64 1.57 9.37
CA ASN A 769 -9.89 0.83 9.18
C ASN A 769 -11.07 1.35 10.05
N GLN A 770 -11.00 2.60 10.54
CA GLN A 770 -12.06 3.22 11.35
C GLN A 770 -12.67 4.46 10.70
N LEU A 771 -11.92 5.15 9.83
CA LEU A 771 -12.32 6.43 9.26
C LEU A 771 -13.06 6.27 7.92
N GLU A 772 -14.29 6.77 7.88
CA GLU A 772 -15.11 6.91 6.69
C GLU A 772 -15.09 8.38 6.21
N ILE A 773 -14.88 8.59 4.91
CA ILE A 773 -14.82 9.93 4.29
C ILE A 773 -15.83 10.02 3.16
N THR A 774 -16.70 11.03 3.20
CA THR A 774 -17.65 11.35 2.14
C THR A 774 -17.39 12.76 1.63
N ILE A 775 -16.82 12.88 0.44
CA ILE A 775 -16.41 14.16 -0.16
C ILE A 775 -17.64 14.90 -0.69
N VAL A 776 -17.77 16.15 -0.25
CA VAL A 776 -18.87 17.05 -0.57
C VAL A 776 -18.48 18.05 -1.65
N GLU A 777 -17.27 18.62 -1.57
CA GLU A 777 -16.77 19.64 -2.50
C GLU A 777 -15.30 19.44 -2.87
#